data_AF-A0A1W6MZS3-F1
#
_entry.id   AF-A0A1W6MZS3-F1
#
_cell.length_a   1.000
_cell.length_b   1.000
_cell.length_c   1.000
_cell.angle_alpha   90.00
_cell.angle_beta   90.00
_cell.angle_gamma   90.00
#
_symmetry.space_group_name_H-M   'P 1'
#
loop_
_entity.id
_entity.type
_entity.pdbx_description
1 polymer ?
#
loop_
_entity_poly.entity_id
_entity_poly.type
_entity_poly.pdbx_seq_one_letter_code
_entity_poly.pdbx_strand_id
1 'polypeptide(L)'
;MHDLPSTRGPQQGASPTSARPGQESAPPTDERRSAANSLAARLTTLFWRQDEASKGKARLAFSRADVARLAFLVTIPVLCWVFYTTSSGMIDVMRREPGDWVGIIGTVIGTTALLTMLAATSWSLGADLGALIARQQFLGERVALKTAITGLVYVFVFSISAFFSFTYYYNNIFGLSSKRLAAQLQPMEIAAESLLPAQKYIEENYDAESQRIVSMPAMRAYLERIDALTRAAANAGPALRENARKAQEELQRVAAIAAQKTAADLADAQAARRQIAESEEKIAALDRTTAELEPIVKAKEEQIAALSATEREEEQLALDASKGLDNMGAACGPNCLSHRGKAEAARKRAATIRQTLSGPLSERAHAIKQRDLLEAALVTLRQQEESARAKRPAAIDAKIEPPPDLSAAIAALSQASIDIRVNPTTQRIREAKPACLLLLGATRETRSLPAAVPSDFSCEPQGRETLDLLAARDEVIGARAAFAQKCALDGELRNDMQAIVTRMRAGGDAASASAGVNEAKQRVDACVVSGKAAGLTEAQVQELLKRSDRFLQTRSLERNRFELAREAFLKLTPDATMALGVAIAQDAFMFVMKLLSEILKRETKARERAPLPSSMDLTDNDGEDWDTRVLKALLRRARPYHGAMSLLDVHVPEIEALPDEVRDNLSGLLNRLVRAGHAYVDRKGEYILDDRTLIEAEARLEAALKRQRLLAATVGAPGRFSALSGFAEDGDGVWRRGRGALARYILPSPPAPAIAAMESDD
;
A
#
# COMPACT_ATOMS: atom_id res chain seq x y z
N MET A 1 -31.43 20.81 -19.74
CA MET A 1 -32.43 21.79 -19.28
C MET A 1 -33.09 21.23 -18.03
N HIS A 2 -33.40 22.09 -17.05
CA HIS A 2 -34.07 21.81 -15.77
C HIS A 2 -33.26 21.08 -14.67
N ASP A 3 -32.36 21.84 -14.03
CA ASP A 3 -32.46 22.32 -12.64
C ASP A 3 -33.02 21.43 -11.50
N LEU A 4 -32.14 21.15 -10.51
CA LEU A 4 -32.18 21.49 -9.05
C LEU A 4 -33.51 21.36 -8.23
N PRO A 5 -33.49 21.21 -6.86
CA PRO A 5 -32.46 21.54 -5.85
C PRO A 5 -32.10 20.37 -4.89
N SER A 6 -31.06 20.34 -4.04
CA SER A 6 -30.50 21.25 -3.00
C SER A 6 -31.35 21.47 -1.73
N THR A 7 -30.99 20.80 -0.63
CA THR A 7 -31.34 21.19 0.75
C THR A 7 -30.18 20.98 1.72
N ARG A 8 -29.98 21.94 2.63
CA ARG A 8 -29.07 21.86 3.80
C ARG A 8 -29.87 21.40 5.02
N GLY A 9 -29.24 20.68 5.96
CA GLY A 9 -29.84 20.37 7.27
C GLY A 9 -29.56 21.43 8.35
N PRO A 10 -29.93 21.17 9.62
CA PRO A 10 -29.46 21.92 10.79
C PRO A 10 -28.62 21.08 11.78
N GLN A 11 -28.00 21.75 12.77
CA GLN A 11 -27.03 21.20 13.73
C GLN A 11 -27.58 21.07 15.18
N GLN A 12 -26.73 20.52 16.06
CA GLN A 12 -26.69 20.61 17.54
C GLN A 12 -27.71 19.74 18.31
N GLY A 13 -27.35 19.05 19.40
CA GLY A 13 -26.02 18.80 20.01
C GLY A 13 -26.14 18.26 21.45
N ALA A 14 -25.15 17.51 21.97
CA ALA A 14 -24.84 17.31 23.41
C ALA A 14 -23.69 16.30 23.64
N SER A 15 -22.78 16.63 24.56
CA SER A 15 -21.82 15.74 25.27
C SER A 15 -22.09 15.90 26.78
N PRO A 16 -21.79 14.95 27.70
CA PRO A 16 -20.47 14.34 27.96
C PRO A 16 -20.55 12.81 28.29
N THR A 17 -19.60 12.05 28.88
CA THR A 17 -18.34 12.34 29.62
C THR A 17 -17.35 11.14 29.58
N SER A 18 -16.04 11.42 29.66
CA SER A 18 -14.98 10.67 30.36
C SER A 18 -14.99 9.12 30.44
N ALA A 19 -14.03 8.47 29.73
CA ALA A 19 -13.04 7.56 30.34
C ALA A 19 -11.82 7.31 29.43
N ARG A 20 -10.61 7.50 29.96
CA ARG A 20 -9.26 7.05 29.49
C ARG A 20 -8.51 6.59 30.77
N PRO A 21 -7.35 5.90 30.76
CA PRO A 21 -6.35 5.79 29.68
C PRO A 21 -5.79 4.36 29.42
N GLY A 22 -4.93 4.23 28.40
CA GLY A 22 -4.21 2.97 28.10
C GLY A 22 -3.21 3.07 26.94
N GLN A 23 -2.04 3.66 27.20
CA GLN A 23 -0.78 3.59 26.44
C GLN A 23 -0.82 3.60 24.89
N GLU A 24 -0.46 4.75 24.32
CA GLU A 24 -0.05 4.91 22.92
C GLU A 24 1.40 5.43 22.91
N SER A 25 2.27 4.86 22.07
CA SER A 25 3.72 5.10 22.09
C SER A 25 4.10 6.46 21.47
N ALA A 26 5.03 7.17 22.11
CA ALA A 26 5.41 8.52 21.73
C ALA A 26 6.15 8.60 20.37
N PRO A 27 5.97 9.69 19.61
CA PRO A 27 6.84 10.01 18.47
C PRO A 27 8.26 10.40 18.95
N PRO A 28 9.30 10.19 18.12
CA PRO A 28 10.69 10.49 18.50
C PRO A 28 10.94 12.00 18.66
N THR A 29 11.82 12.33 19.61
CA THR A 29 11.98 13.68 20.18
C THR A 29 12.57 14.74 19.23
N ASP A 30 12.03 15.97 19.35
CA ASP A 30 12.48 17.17 18.62
C ASP A 30 13.93 17.62 18.94
N GLU A 31 14.54 17.08 20.00
CA GLU A 31 15.92 17.40 20.38
C GLU A 31 16.94 17.16 19.25
N ARG A 32 16.75 16.13 18.40
CA ARG A 32 17.68 15.86 17.31
C ARG A 32 17.61 16.89 16.17
N ARG A 33 16.44 17.49 15.93
CA ARG A 33 16.29 18.60 14.97
C ARG A 33 16.84 19.91 15.53
N SER A 34 16.63 20.17 16.82
CA SER A 34 17.23 21.30 17.53
C SER A 34 18.77 21.23 17.56
N ALA A 35 19.34 20.05 17.85
CA ALA A 35 20.77 19.82 17.82
C ALA A 35 21.36 20.04 16.42
N ALA A 36 20.77 19.47 15.36
CA ALA A 36 21.26 19.64 13.98
C ALA A 36 21.22 21.10 13.52
N ASN A 37 20.11 21.81 13.79
CA ASN A 37 19.94 23.21 13.37
C ASN A 37 20.84 24.17 14.16
N SER A 38 21.06 23.92 15.46
CA SER A 38 22.00 24.73 16.26
C SER A 38 23.47 24.50 15.89
N LEU A 39 23.83 23.29 15.45
CA LEU A 39 25.18 22.98 14.95
C LEU A 39 25.43 23.61 13.57
N ALA A 40 24.44 23.55 12.67
CA ALA A 40 24.48 24.26 11.39
C ALA A 40 24.58 25.79 11.57
N ALA A 41 23.80 26.37 12.48
CA ALA A 41 23.86 27.81 12.81
C ALA A 41 25.19 28.22 13.48
N ARG A 42 25.79 27.36 14.32
CA ARG A 42 27.11 27.61 14.91
C ARG A 42 28.25 27.48 13.90
N LEU A 43 28.15 26.57 12.92
CA LEU A 43 29.14 26.44 11.85
C LEU A 43 29.08 27.62 10.87
N THR A 44 27.89 28.08 10.46
CA THR A 44 27.77 29.25 9.57
C THR A 44 28.20 30.56 10.25
N THR A 45 27.90 30.74 11.55
CA THR A 45 28.38 31.91 12.30
C THR A 45 29.89 31.88 12.58
N LEU A 46 30.51 30.70 12.77
CA LEU A 46 31.97 30.58 12.83
C LEU A 46 32.63 30.91 11.49
N PHE A 47 32.07 30.44 10.36
CA PHE A 47 32.61 30.71 9.02
C PHE A 47 32.56 32.21 8.66
N TRP A 48 31.49 32.92 9.04
CA TRP A 48 31.37 34.37 8.80
C TRP A 48 32.20 35.22 9.75
N ARG A 49 32.31 34.86 11.03
CA ARG A 49 33.04 35.68 12.02
C ARG A 49 34.57 35.64 11.85
N GLN A 50 35.09 34.68 11.09
CA GLN A 50 36.50 34.58 10.73
C GLN A 50 36.88 35.51 9.54
N ASP A 51 35.90 36.01 8.77
CA ASP A 51 36.14 36.86 7.59
C ASP A 51 36.21 38.37 7.89
N GLU A 52 35.88 38.80 9.12
CA GLU A 52 36.05 40.21 9.52
C GLU A 52 37.37 40.48 10.27
N ALA A 53 37.89 39.50 11.01
CA ALA A 53 39.16 39.63 11.73
C ALA A 53 40.41 39.59 10.82
N SER A 54 40.29 39.10 9.59
CA SER A 54 41.41 38.89 8.66
C SER A 54 41.71 40.09 7.73
N LYS A 55 40.76 41.02 7.59
CA LYS A 55 40.78 42.12 6.60
C LYS A 55 41.87 43.18 6.84
N GLY A 56 42.56 43.15 7.98
CA GLY A 56 43.56 44.17 8.37
C GLY A 56 45.01 43.93 7.95
N LYS A 57 45.53 42.68 7.96
CA LYS A 57 46.98 42.42 7.85
C LYS A 57 47.43 41.16 7.08
N ALA A 58 46.52 40.37 6.51
CA ALA A 58 46.85 39.04 5.96
C ALA A 58 47.03 38.96 4.42
N ARG A 59 47.28 40.07 3.71
CA ARG A 59 47.34 40.08 2.23
C ARG A 59 48.69 39.72 1.58
N LEU A 60 49.73 39.41 2.36
CA LEU A 60 51.08 39.14 1.83
C LEU A 60 51.79 37.96 2.55
N ALA A 61 51.13 36.80 2.67
CA ALA A 61 51.80 35.56 3.11
C ALA A 61 51.07 34.24 2.79
N PHE A 62 50.30 34.12 1.69
CA PHE A 62 49.93 32.78 1.20
C PHE A 62 51.05 32.26 0.29
N SER A 63 51.94 31.44 0.83
CA SER A 63 53.06 30.91 0.06
C SER A 63 52.56 29.95 -1.03
N ARG A 64 53.30 29.85 -2.14
CA ARG A 64 53.00 28.85 -3.20
C ARG A 64 52.97 27.42 -2.68
N ALA A 65 53.66 27.13 -1.56
CA ALA A 65 53.67 25.82 -0.93
C ALA A 65 52.35 25.50 -0.22
N ASP A 66 51.66 26.49 0.36
CA ASP A 66 50.46 26.24 1.17
C ASP A 66 49.23 25.99 0.30
N VAL A 67 49.08 26.70 -0.82
CA VAL A 67 48.04 26.41 -1.83
C VAL A 67 48.26 25.03 -2.45
N ALA A 68 49.51 24.65 -2.72
CA ALA A 68 49.84 23.33 -3.26
C ALA A 68 49.52 22.21 -2.24
N ARG A 69 49.86 22.40 -0.95
CA ARG A 69 49.53 21.47 0.14
C ARG A 69 48.02 21.35 0.36
N LEU A 70 47.29 22.46 0.38
CA LEU A 70 45.83 22.46 0.53
C LEU A 70 45.14 21.75 -0.65
N ALA A 71 45.61 22.00 -1.88
CA ALA A 71 45.14 21.28 -3.05
C ALA A 71 45.38 19.77 -2.94
N PHE A 72 46.58 19.34 -2.50
CA PHE A 72 46.93 17.92 -2.31
C PHE A 72 46.08 17.25 -1.22
N LEU A 73 45.83 17.96 -0.11
CA LEU A 73 44.98 17.49 1.00
C LEU A 73 43.51 17.30 0.59
N VAL A 74 43.01 18.03 -0.41
CA VAL A 74 41.64 17.90 -0.92
C VAL A 74 41.56 16.92 -2.10
N THR A 75 42.54 16.91 -2.99
CA THR A 75 42.50 16.03 -4.18
C THR A 75 42.77 14.56 -3.87
N ILE A 76 43.61 14.23 -2.88
CA ILE A 76 43.86 12.82 -2.52
C ILE A 76 42.60 12.13 -1.99
N PRO A 77 41.87 12.67 -0.99
CA PRO A 77 40.62 12.05 -0.53
C PRO A 77 39.59 11.90 -1.65
N VAL A 78 39.45 12.90 -2.53
CA VAL A 78 38.53 12.82 -3.68
C VAL A 78 38.99 11.75 -4.68
N LEU A 79 40.28 11.63 -4.97
CA LEU A 79 40.81 10.56 -5.83
C LEU A 79 40.59 9.16 -5.24
N CYS A 80 40.86 8.98 -3.94
CA CYS A 80 40.60 7.72 -3.25
C CYS A 80 39.10 7.38 -3.23
N TRP A 81 38.24 8.40 -3.08
CA TRP A 81 36.79 8.25 -3.12
C TRP A 81 36.29 7.87 -4.52
N VAL A 82 36.72 8.59 -5.57
CA VAL A 82 36.43 8.24 -6.98
C VAL A 82 36.92 6.82 -7.28
N PHE A 83 38.14 6.48 -6.87
CA PHE A 83 38.68 5.14 -7.06
C PHE A 83 37.81 4.08 -6.39
N TYR A 84 37.33 4.32 -5.18
CA TYR A 84 36.42 3.42 -4.46
C TYR A 84 35.05 3.29 -5.16
N THR A 85 34.42 4.40 -5.56
CA THR A 85 33.09 4.36 -6.23
C THR A 85 33.17 3.73 -7.62
N THR A 86 34.16 4.11 -8.44
CA THR A 86 34.37 3.53 -9.77
C THR A 86 34.78 2.05 -9.69
N SER A 87 35.68 1.66 -8.77
CA SER A 87 36.09 0.26 -8.64
C SER A 87 34.97 -0.62 -8.10
N SER A 88 34.25 -0.21 -7.07
CA SER A 88 33.09 -0.96 -6.59
C SER A 88 32.01 -1.08 -7.67
N GLY A 89 31.72 0.00 -8.41
CA GLY A 89 30.75 -0.03 -9.52
C GLY A 89 31.18 -0.95 -10.66
N MET A 90 32.48 -1.05 -10.96
CA MET A 90 33.01 -1.94 -11.98
C MET A 90 33.08 -3.40 -11.49
N ILE A 91 33.38 -3.64 -10.21
CA ILE A 91 33.27 -4.95 -9.53
C ILE A 91 31.83 -5.47 -9.58
N ASP A 92 30.85 -4.60 -9.33
CA ASP A 92 29.41 -4.92 -9.38
C ASP A 92 28.91 -5.29 -10.78
N VAL A 93 29.63 -4.89 -11.84
CA VAL A 93 29.32 -5.22 -13.25
C VAL A 93 30.11 -6.43 -13.76
N MET A 94 31.38 -6.58 -13.33
CA MET A 94 32.27 -7.62 -13.86
C MET A 94 32.24 -8.95 -13.08
N ARG A 95 31.85 -8.97 -11.80
CA ARG A 95 31.73 -10.23 -11.05
C ARG A 95 30.55 -11.07 -11.56
N ARG A 96 30.85 -12.26 -12.09
CA ARG A 96 29.85 -13.30 -12.37
C ARG A 96 29.49 -14.15 -11.16
N GLU A 97 30.44 -14.37 -10.25
CA GLU A 97 30.27 -15.28 -9.10
C GLU A 97 30.88 -14.72 -7.79
N PRO A 98 30.36 -15.11 -6.61
CA PRO A 98 30.88 -14.71 -5.30
C PRO A 98 32.16 -15.48 -4.92
N GLY A 99 33.22 -15.26 -5.70
CA GLY A 99 34.52 -15.92 -5.54
C GLY A 99 35.55 -15.58 -6.62
N ASP A 100 35.16 -14.84 -7.67
CA ASP A 100 36.03 -14.51 -8.79
C ASP A 100 37.11 -13.45 -8.43
N TRP A 101 38.28 -13.94 -8.04
CA TRP A 101 39.48 -13.11 -7.80
C TRP A 101 40.06 -12.48 -9.07
N VAL A 102 39.85 -13.10 -10.25
CA VAL A 102 40.35 -12.58 -11.52
C VAL A 102 39.56 -11.32 -11.90
N GLY A 103 38.24 -11.34 -11.72
CA GLY A 103 37.38 -10.17 -11.84
C GLY A 103 37.80 -9.03 -10.89
N ILE A 104 38.11 -9.33 -9.62
CA ILE A 104 38.58 -8.31 -8.66
C ILE A 104 39.90 -7.68 -9.12
N ILE A 105 40.91 -8.49 -9.46
CA ILE A 105 42.22 -7.96 -9.88
C ILE A 105 42.09 -7.18 -11.19
N GLY A 106 41.35 -7.71 -12.17
CA GLY A 106 41.07 -7.03 -13.43
C GLY A 106 40.36 -5.68 -13.24
N THR A 107 39.42 -5.59 -12.29
CA THR A 107 38.74 -4.32 -12.00
C THR A 107 39.65 -3.28 -11.36
N VAL A 108 40.54 -3.67 -10.43
CA VAL A 108 41.53 -2.77 -9.81
C VAL A 108 42.53 -2.24 -10.86
N ILE A 109 42.95 -3.08 -11.79
CA ILE A 109 43.82 -2.67 -12.91
C ILE A 109 43.06 -1.74 -13.87
N GLY A 110 41.82 -2.08 -14.20
CA GLY A 110 41.00 -1.25 -15.09
C GLY A 110 40.67 0.12 -14.52
N THR A 111 40.38 0.24 -13.21
CA THR A 111 40.08 1.54 -12.59
C THR A 111 41.32 2.38 -12.33
N THR A 112 42.46 1.77 -12.00
CA THR A 112 43.73 2.52 -11.95
C THR A 112 44.11 3.05 -13.35
N ALA A 113 43.90 2.27 -14.42
CA ALA A 113 44.09 2.73 -15.79
C ALA A 113 43.11 3.86 -16.18
N LEU A 114 41.81 3.72 -15.89
CA LEU A 114 40.82 4.76 -16.17
C LEU A 114 41.11 6.07 -15.42
N LEU A 115 41.45 6.01 -14.12
CA LEU A 115 41.73 7.22 -13.35
C LEU A 115 43.07 7.86 -13.69
N THR A 116 44.10 7.08 -14.03
CA THR A 116 45.35 7.66 -14.53
C THR A 116 45.15 8.33 -15.90
N MET A 117 44.33 7.75 -16.79
CA MET A 117 43.90 8.43 -18.02
C MET A 117 43.06 9.68 -17.74
N LEU A 118 42.10 9.64 -16.81
CA LEU A 118 41.26 10.79 -16.46
C LEU A 118 42.10 11.92 -15.82
N ALA A 119 43.03 11.58 -14.94
CA ALA A 119 43.98 12.53 -14.35
C ALA A 119 44.93 13.13 -15.42
N ALA A 120 45.50 12.30 -16.31
CA ALA A 120 46.40 12.79 -17.36
C ALA A 120 45.68 13.67 -18.40
N THR A 121 44.47 13.27 -18.82
CA THR A 121 43.66 14.03 -19.78
C THR A 121 43.11 15.31 -19.16
N SER A 122 42.57 15.29 -17.94
CA SER A 122 42.17 16.52 -17.23
C SER A 122 43.35 17.45 -16.93
N TRP A 123 44.55 16.91 -16.66
CA TRP A 123 45.77 17.71 -16.50
C TRP A 123 46.19 18.40 -17.80
N SER A 124 46.19 17.69 -18.93
CA SER A 124 46.49 18.27 -20.25
C SER A 124 45.42 19.26 -20.68
N LEU A 125 44.14 18.90 -20.55
CA LEU A 125 43.01 19.75 -20.95
C LEU A 125 42.94 21.03 -20.11
N GLY A 126 43.13 20.94 -18.79
CA GLY A 126 43.16 22.10 -17.90
C GLY A 126 44.36 23.03 -18.16
N ALA A 127 45.51 22.48 -18.55
CA ALA A 127 46.68 23.27 -18.97
C ALA A 127 46.46 23.98 -20.32
N ASP A 128 45.90 23.28 -21.30
CA ASP A 128 45.63 23.85 -22.62
C ASP A 128 44.45 24.85 -22.58
N LEU A 129 43.35 24.57 -21.88
CA LEU A 129 42.23 25.51 -21.68
C LEU A 129 42.64 26.72 -20.82
N GLY A 130 43.43 26.52 -19.76
CA GLY A 130 44.02 27.62 -19.01
C GLY A 130 44.96 28.48 -19.85
N ALA A 131 45.57 27.92 -20.91
CA ALA A 131 46.34 28.69 -21.88
C ALA A 131 45.46 29.47 -22.88
N LEU A 132 44.34 28.89 -23.31
CA LEU A 132 43.37 29.51 -24.24
C LEU A 132 42.54 30.62 -23.57
N ILE A 133 42.12 30.45 -22.31
CA ILE A 133 41.35 31.48 -21.59
C ILE A 133 42.26 32.69 -21.28
N ALA A 134 43.54 32.45 -20.94
CA ALA A 134 44.51 33.50 -20.64
C ALA A 134 45.08 34.21 -21.88
N ARG A 135 44.98 33.61 -23.08
CA ARG A 135 45.34 34.25 -24.35
C ARG A 135 44.08 34.39 -25.19
N GLN A 136 43.47 35.59 -25.21
CA GLN A 136 42.24 35.91 -25.96
C GLN A 136 42.39 35.86 -27.50
N GLN A 137 43.18 34.94 -28.06
CA GLN A 137 43.39 34.75 -29.49
C GLN A 137 43.53 33.25 -29.81
N PHE A 138 42.70 32.77 -30.74
CA PHE A 138 42.75 31.42 -31.32
C PHE A 138 44.01 31.23 -32.20
N LEU A 139 45.17 31.12 -31.58
CA LEU A 139 46.46 31.00 -32.27
C LEU A 139 46.75 29.55 -32.68
N GLY A 140 46.22 29.17 -33.85
CA GLY A 140 46.64 28.02 -34.62
C GLY A 140 45.65 26.84 -34.62
N GLU A 141 45.23 26.46 -35.83
CA GLU A 141 44.40 25.27 -36.12
C GLU A 141 44.94 23.99 -35.48
N ARG A 142 46.28 23.84 -35.43
CA ARG A 142 46.95 22.71 -34.74
C ARG A 142 46.74 22.69 -33.23
N VAL A 143 46.60 23.85 -32.58
CA VAL A 143 46.30 23.93 -31.13
C VAL A 143 44.84 23.59 -30.90
N ALA A 144 43.93 24.15 -31.70
CA ALA A 144 42.50 23.84 -31.65
C ALA A 144 42.23 22.34 -31.85
N LEU A 145 42.86 21.72 -32.86
CA LEU A 145 42.75 20.29 -33.13
C LEU A 145 43.29 19.44 -31.97
N LYS A 146 44.45 19.79 -31.40
CA LYS A 146 44.99 19.10 -30.22
C LYS A 146 44.01 19.18 -29.04
N THR A 147 43.47 20.37 -28.74
CA THR A 147 42.52 20.54 -27.65
C THR A 147 41.18 19.84 -27.89
N ALA A 148 40.72 19.77 -29.14
CA ALA A 148 39.52 19.03 -29.51
C ALA A 148 39.72 17.51 -29.32
N ILE A 149 40.86 16.96 -29.76
CA ILE A 149 41.20 15.54 -29.56
C ILE A 149 41.34 15.23 -28.06
N THR A 150 42.09 16.04 -27.31
CA THR A 150 42.23 15.84 -25.85
C THR A 150 40.89 15.99 -25.12
N GLY A 151 40.01 16.89 -25.59
CA GLY A 151 38.66 17.07 -25.07
C GLY A 151 37.75 15.87 -25.34
N LEU A 152 37.80 15.29 -26.55
CA LEU A 152 37.04 14.10 -26.92
C LEU A 152 37.48 12.89 -26.07
N VAL A 153 38.78 12.66 -25.94
CA VAL A 153 39.32 11.58 -25.09
C VAL A 153 38.95 11.82 -23.62
N TYR A 154 39.03 13.06 -23.12
CA TYR A 154 38.59 13.39 -21.77
C TYR A 154 37.10 13.09 -21.57
N VAL A 155 36.21 13.54 -22.46
CA VAL A 155 34.76 13.28 -22.39
C VAL A 155 34.46 11.78 -22.43
N PHE A 156 35.17 11.01 -23.26
CA PHE A 156 35.01 9.56 -23.34
C PHE A 156 35.39 8.86 -22.02
N VAL A 157 36.58 9.13 -21.49
CA VAL A 157 37.05 8.54 -20.22
C VAL A 157 36.19 9.01 -19.03
N PHE A 158 35.79 10.29 -19.03
CA PHE A 158 34.87 10.87 -18.06
C PHE A 158 33.50 10.18 -18.07
N SER A 159 32.94 9.92 -19.25
CA SER A 159 31.64 9.24 -19.39
C SER A 159 31.68 7.80 -18.87
N ILE A 160 32.80 7.09 -19.10
CA ILE A 160 33.01 5.74 -18.57
C ILE A 160 33.14 5.77 -17.04
N SER A 161 33.95 6.68 -16.49
CA SER A 161 34.11 6.87 -15.05
C SER A 161 32.78 7.20 -14.36
N ALA A 162 32.05 8.19 -14.90
CA ALA A 162 30.76 8.62 -14.38
C ALA A 162 29.70 7.51 -14.46
N PHE A 163 29.73 6.66 -15.48
CA PHE A 163 28.83 5.51 -15.61
C PHE A 163 29.08 4.43 -14.54
N PHE A 164 30.34 4.10 -14.24
CA PHE A 164 30.65 3.13 -13.18
C PHE A 164 30.38 3.72 -11.78
N SER A 165 30.73 5.00 -11.55
CA SER A 165 30.38 5.70 -10.31
C SER A 165 28.85 5.82 -10.12
N PHE A 166 28.09 6.11 -11.19
CA PHE A 166 26.62 6.04 -11.20
C PHE A 166 26.13 4.63 -10.82
N THR A 167 26.73 3.59 -11.40
CA THR A 167 26.34 2.19 -11.13
C THR A 167 26.55 1.82 -9.65
N TYR A 168 27.62 2.32 -9.02
CA TYR A 168 27.83 2.19 -7.56
C TYR A 168 26.75 2.91 -6.75
N TYR A 169 26.53 4.20 -7.00
CA TYR A 169 25.56 5.01 -6.25
C TYR A 169 24.12 4.48 -6.40
N TYR A 170 23.76 4.11 -7.63
CA TYR A 170 22.46 3.54 -7.95
C TYR A 170 22.27 2.16 -7.31
N ASN A 171 23.28 1.27 -7.25
CA ASN A 171 23.10 -0.05 -6.63
C ASN A 171 23.18 -0.03 -5.10
N ASN A 172 24.14 0.70 -4.50
CA ASN A 172 24.43 0.61 -3.06
C ASN A 172 23.65 1.63 -2.20
N ILE A 173 23.28 2.80 -2.72
CA ILE A 173 22.55 3.81 -1.92
C ILE A 173 21.05 3.80 -2.26
N PHE A 174 20.69 3.97 -3.53
CA PHE A 174 19.28 4.01 -3.94
C PHE A 174 18.69 2.63 -4.28
N GLY A 175 19.55 1.68 -4.66
CA GLY A 175 19.18 0.33 -5.06
C GLY A 175 18.68 -0.52 -3.90
N LEU A 176 19.26 -0.39 -2.70
CA LEU A 176 18.75 -1.07 -1.51
C LEU A 176 17.36 -0.56 -1.11
N SER A 177 17.11 0.76 -1.22
CA SER A 177 15.79 1.35 -0.97
C SER A 177 14.75 0.87 -1.99
N SER A 178 15.03 1.09 -3.28
CA SER A 178 14.10 0.76 -4.37
C SER A 178 13.87 -0.75 -4.52
N LYS A 179 14.89 -1.61 -4.41
CA LYS A 179 14.72 -3.07 -4.43
C LYS A 179 13.93 -3.56 -3.22
N ARG A 180 14.14 -2.98 -2.02
CA ARG A 180 13.36 -3.33 -0.82
C ARG A 180 11.91 -2.86 -0.93
N LEU A 181 11.63 -1.76 -1.63
CA LEU A 181 10.26 -1.29 -1.89
C LEU A 181 9.57 -2.14 -2.98
N ALA A 182 10.26 -2.44 -4.09
CA ALA A 182 9.74 -3.31 -5.14
C ALA A 182 9.48 -4.74 -4.64
N ALA A 183 10.42 -5.32 -3.88
CA ALA A 183 10.25 -6.65 -3.27
C ALA A 183 9.06 -6.72 -2.29
N GLN A 184 8.67 -5.62 -1.65
CA GLN A 184 7.46 -5.59 -0.81
C GLN A 184 6.15 -5.57 -1.62
N LEU A 185 6.20 -5.18 -2.90
CA LEU A 185 5.03 -5.18 -3.80
C LEU A 185 4.91 -6.50 -4.58
N GLN A 186 6.04 -7.16 -4.89
CA GLN A 186 6.08 -8.42 -5.64
C GLN A 186 5.12 -9.53 -5.14
N PRO A 187 4.95 -9.78 -3.82
CA PRO A 187 3.97 -10.75 -3.31
C PRO A 187 2.51 -10.48 -3.72
N MET A 188 2.12 -9.21 -3.85
CA MET A 188 0.79 -8.83 -4.32
C MET A 188 0.70 -8.84 -5.86
N GLU A 189 1.78 -8.47 -6.56
CA GLU A 189 1.83 -8.53 -8.02
C GLU A 189 1.71 -9.97 -8.54
N ILE A 190 2.43 -10.94 -7.96
CA ILE A 190 2.36 -12.35 -8.37
C ILE A 190 0.99 -12.96 -8.09
N ALA A 191 0.34 -12.58 -6.98
CA ALA A 191 -1.02 -12.98 -6.66
C ALA A 191 -2.01 -12.40 -7.68
N ALA A 192 -1.91 -11.11 -8.02
CA ALA A 192 -2.80 -10.48 -8.99
C ALA A 192 -2.64 -11.05 -10.41
N GLU A 193 -1.40 -11.29 -10.87
CA GLU A 193 -1.16 -11.79 -12.23
C GLU A 193 -1.64 -13.23 -12.46
N SER A 194 -1.71 -14.05 -11.41
CA SER A 194 -2.13 -15.46 -11.50
C SER A 194 -3.59 -15.67 -11.08
N LEU A 195 -4.06 -15.00 -10.02
CA LEU A 195 -5.38 -15.28 -9.44
C LEU A 195 -6.52 -14.52 -10.12
N LEU A 196 -6.27 -13.35 -10.72
CA LEU A 196 -7.30 -12.67 -11.53
C LEU A 196 -7.67 -13.50 -12.79
N PRO A 197 -6.71 -14.05 -13.57
CA PRO A 197 -7.05 -15.00 -14.62
C PRO A 197 -7.67 -16.30 -14.08
N ALA A 198 -7.24 -16.80 -12.91
CA ALA A 198 -7.83 -18.00 -12.30
C ALA A 198 -9.32 -17.81 -11.96
N GLN A 199 -9.68 -16.69 -11.33
CA GLN A 199 -11.07 -16.34 -11.04
C GLN A 199 -11.91 -16.25 -12.32
N LYS A 200 -11.38 -15.56 -13.34
CA LYS A 200 -12.05 -15.44 -14.64
C LYS A 200 -12.26 -16.81 -15.32
N TYR A 201 -11.26 -17.69 -15.33
CA TYR A 201 -11.41 -19.05 -15.86
C TYR A 201 -12.40 -19.91 -15.06
N ILE A 202 -12.46 -19.75 -13.73
CA ILE A 202 -13.46 -20.40 -12.88
C ILE A 202 -14.88 -19.95 -13.25
N GLU A 203 -15.09 -18.65 -13.50
CA GLU A 203 -16.37 -18.11 -13.95
C GLU A 203 -16.74 -18.61 -15.35
N GLU A 204 -15.84 -18.48 -16.33
CA GLU A 204 -16.06 -18.93 -17.72
C GLU A 204 -16.37 -20.44 -17.80
N ASN A 205 -15.63 -21.28 -17.07
CA ASN A 205 -15.87 -22.72 -17.02
C ASN A 205 -17.19 -23.06 -16.31
N TYR A 206 -17.54 -22.34 -15.23
CA TYR A 206 -18.80 -22.53 -14.52
C TYR A 206 -20.00 -22.20 -15.39
N ASP A 207 -19.94 -21.09 -16.14
CA ASP A 207 -21.01 -20.66 -17.05
C ASP A 207 -21.14 -21.61 -18.24
N ALA A 208 -20.02 -22.08 -18.81
CA ALA A 208 -20.01 -23.10 -19.86
C ALA A 208 -20.69 -24.42 -19.39
N GLU A 209 -20.35 -24.91 -18.19
CA GLU A 209 -20.96 -26.13 -17.64
C GLU A 209 -22.45 -25.89 -17.24
N SER A 210 -22.82 -24.66 -16.87
CA SER A 210 -24.23 -24.26 -16.68
C SER A 210 -25.03 -24.49 -17.96
N GLN A 211 -24.53 -23.94 -19.07
CA GLN A 211 -25.16 -24.05 -20.39
C GLN A 211 -25.19 -25.51 -20.85
N ARG A 212 -24.13 -26.29 -20.58
CA ARG A 212 -24.07 -27.71 -20.87
C ARG A 212 -25.17 -28.50 -20.16
N ILE A 213 -25.35 -28.30 -18.84
CA ILE A 213 -26.42 -28.98 -18.07
C ILE A 213 -27.81 -28.59 -18.61
N VAL A 214 -28.06 -27.30 -18.85
CA VAL A 214 -29.32 -26.82 -19.44
C VAL A 214 -29.53 -27.35 -20.87
N SER A 215 -28.46 -27.67 -21.60
CA SER A 215 -28.53 -28.24 -22.95
C SER A 215 -28.87 -29.74 -22.99
N MET A 216 -28.74 -30.46 -21.88
CA MET A 216 -29.00 -31.90 -21.84
C MET A 216 -30.46 -32.23 -22.21
N PRO A 217 -30.73 -33.31 -22.98
CA PRO A 217 -32.09 -33.67 -23.40
C PRO A 217 -33.08 -33.81 -22.23
N ALA A 218 -32.65 -34.46 -21.14
CA ALA A 218 -33.47 -34.63 -19.94
C ALA A 218 -33.81 -33.30 -19.25
N MET A 219 -32.84 -32.39 -19.15
CA MET A 219 -33.02 -31.08 -18.53
C MET A 219 -33.88 -30.14 -19.37
N ARG A 220 -33.69 -30.16 -20.70
CA ARG A 220 -34.56 -29.43 -21.65
C ARG A 220 -36.01 -29.92 -21.57
N ALA A 221 -36.23 -31.23 -21.65
CA ALA A 221 -37.57 -31.81 -21.55
C ALA A 221 -38.24 -31.51 -20.21
N TYR A 222 -37.48 -31.49 -19.10
CA TYR A 222 -37.97 -31.09 -17.79
C TYR A 222 -38.44 -29.62 -17.77
N LEU A 223 -37.60 -28.69 -18.25
CA LEU A 223 -37.92 -27.27 -18.31
C LEU A 223 -39.09 -26.95 -19.26
N GLU A 224 -39.13 -27.59 -20.43
CA GLU A 224 -40.24 -27.46 -21.39
C GLU A 224 -41.57 -27.94 -20.81
N ARG A 225 -41.56 -29.03 -20.02
CA ARG A 225 -42.74 -29.55 -19.32
C ARG A 225 -43.19 -28.63 -18.19
N ILE A 226 -42.26 -28.02 -17.44
CA ILE A 226 -42.58 -26.97 -16.46
C ILE A 226 -43.22 -25.77 -17.16
N ASP A 227 -42.63 -25.26 -18.25
CA ASP A 227 -43.18 -24.10 -18.94
C ASP A 227 -44.54 -24.42 -19.61
N ALA A 228 -44.76 -25.67 -20.06
CA ALA A 228 -46.06 -26.14 -20.52
C ALA A 228 -47.10 -26.19 -19.39
N LEU A 229 -46.74 -26.73 -18.22
CA LEU A 229 -47.60 -26.79 -17.04
C LEU A 229 -47.98 -25.38 -16.54
N THR A 230 -47.00 -24.48 -16.43
CA THR A 230 -47.20 -23.08 -16.03
C THR A 230 -48.14 -22.35 -16.99
N ARG A 231 -47.96 -22.52 -18.31
CA ARG A 231 -48.87 -21.93 -19.33
C ARG A 231 -50.28 -22.53 -19.27
N ALA A 232 -50.41 -23.84 -19.08
CA ALA A 232 -51.71 -24.49 -18.95
C ALA A 232 -52.45 -24.01 -17.70
N ALA A 233 -51.77 -23.92 -16.55
CA ALA A 233 -52.33 -23.40 -15.31
C ALA A 233 -52.73 -21.92 -15.40
N ALA A 234 -51.94 -21.09 -16.08
CA ALA A 234 -52.28 -19.70 -16.36
C ALA A 234 -53.53 -19.57 -17.24
N ASN A 235 -53.61 -20.33 -18.34
CA ASN A 235 -54.73 -20.29 -19.29
C ASN A 235 -56.04 -20.84 -18.70
N ALA A 236 -55.96 -21.93 -17.93
CA ALA A 236 -57.12 -22.47 -17.22
C ALA A 236 -57.46 -21.70 -15.93
N GLY A 237 -56.73 -20.61 -15.63
CA GLY A 237 -56.79 -19.84 -14.38
C GLY A 237 -58.18 -19.48 -13.85
N PRO A 238 -59.18 -19.06 -14.67
CA PRO A 238 -60.53 -18.79 -14.17
C PRO A 238 -61.23 -20.05 -13.64
N ALA A 239 -61.24 -21.13 -14.43
CA ALA A 239 -61.90 -22.39 -14.07
C ALA A 239 -61.15 -23.14 -12.95
N LEU A 240 -59.82 -23.09 -12.95
CA LEU A 240 -58.99 -23.62 -11.85
C LEU A 240 -59.28 -22.91 -10.53
N ARG A 241 -59.35 -21.57 -10.52
CA ARG A 241 -59.69 -20.80 -9.31
C ARG A 241 -61.11 -21.09 -8.83
N GLU A 242 -62.08 -21.20 -9.74
CA GLU A 242 -63.47 -21.50 -9.36
C GLU A 242 -63.63 -22.92 -8.80
N ASN A 243 -62.97 -23.91 -9.40
CA ASN A 243 -63.00 -25.29 -8.91
C ASN A 243 -62.21 -25.46 -7.60
N ALA A 244 -61.04 -24.85 -7.47
CA ALA A 244 -60.29 -24.81 -6.21
C ALA A 244 -61.10 -24.13 -5.09
N ARG A 245 -61.83 -23.06 -5.41
CA ARG A 245 -62.75 -22.39 -4.48
C ARG A 245 -63.93 -23.29 -4.10
N LYS A 246 -64.54 -24.03 -5.03
CA LYS A 246 -65.63 -24.98 -4.71
C LYS A 246 -65.14 -26.12 -3.81
N ALA A 247 -63.99 -26.71 -4.13
CA ALA A 247 -63.36 -27.73 -3.27
C ALA A 247 -63.00 -27.16 -1.89
N GLN A 248 -62.56 -25.90 -1.81
CA GLN A 248 -62.33 -25.19 -0.55
C GLN A 248 -63.63 -24.98 0.23
N GLU A 249 -64.72 -24.55 -0.41
CA GLU A 249 -66.02 -24.36 0.25
C GLU A 249 -66.57 -25.70 0.79
N GLU A 250 -66.32 -26.82 0.10
CA GLU A 250 -66.64 -28.17 0.61
C GLU A 250 -65.74 -28.60 1.78
N LEU A 251 -64.42 -28.45 1.66
CA LEU A 251 -63.46 -28.76 2.73
C LEU A 251 -63.70 -27.92 3.98
N GLN A 252 -64.02 -26.63 3.82
CA GLN A 252 -64.38 -25.74 4.94
C GLN A 252 -65.70 -26.15 5.60
N ARG A 253 -66.70 -26.62 4.85
CA ARG A 253 -67.93 -27.18 5.43
C ARG A 253 -67.65 -28.46 6.21
N VAL A 254 -66.86 -29.38 5.67
CA VAL A 254 -66.47 -30.63 6.35
C VAL A 254 -65.66 -30.31 7.62
N ALA A 255 -64.70 -29.39 7.55
CA ALA A 255 -63.91 -28.95 8.69
C ALA A 255 -64.76 -28.24 9.76
N ALA A 256 -65.73 -27.40 9.37
CA ALA A 256 -66.65 -26.74 10.29
C ALA A 256 -67.58 -27.74 11.00
N ILE A 257 -68.11 -28.74 10.28
CA ILE A 257 -68.93 -29.81 10.86
C ILE A 257 -68.09 -30.69 11.80
N ALA A 258 -66.85 -31.00 11.44
CA ALA A 258 -65.92 -31.72 12.32
C ALA A 258 -65.59 -30.91 13.58
N ALA A 259 -65.26 -29.62 13.43
CA ALA A 259 -64.98 -28.71 14.53
C ALA A 259 -66.16 -28.60 15.51
N GLN A 260 -67.39 -28.42 15.01
CA GLN A 260 -68.60 -28.38 15.83
C GLN A 260 -68.82 -29.66 16.63
N LYS A 261 -68.63 -30.84 16.02
CA LYS A 261 -68.71 -32.13 16.73
C LYS A 261 -67.65 -32.22 17.83
N THR A 262 -66.40 -31.91 17.51
CA THR A 262 -65.31 -31.95 18.51
C THR A 262 -65.47 -30.94 19.65
N ALA A 263 -66.13 -29.79 19.39
CA ALA A 263 -66.44 -28.81 20.43
C ALA A 263 -67.51 -29.34 21.40
N ALA A 264 -68.50 -30.08 20.91
CA ALA A 264 -69.47 -30.78 21.75
C ALA A 264 -68.80 -31.92 22.55
N ASP A 265 -68.01 -32.78 21.90
CA ASP A 265 -67.28 -33.87 22.57
C ASP A 265 -66.35 -33.34 23.69
N LEU A 266 -65.72 -32.18 23.49
CA LEU A 266 -64.89 -31.52 24.51
C LEU A 266 -65.71 -30.92 25.65
N ALA A 267 -66.90 -30.39 25.38
CA ALA A 267 -67.80 -29.89 26.42
C ALA A 267 -68.30 -31.03 27.32
N ASP A 268 -68.68 -32.17 26.72
CA ASP A 268 -69.10 -33.37 27.44
C ASP A 268 -67.96 -33.95 28.27
N ALA A 269 -66.74 -34.03 27.73
CA ALA A 269 -65.55 -34.45 28.47
C ALA A 269 -65.22 -33.51 29.65
N GLN A 270 -65.41 -32.19 29.48
CA GLN A 270 -65.23 -31.22 30.57
C GLN A 270 -66.33 -31.34 31.64
N ALA A 271 -67.57 -31.65 31.26
CA ALA A 271 -68.66 -31.92 32.20
C ALA A 271 -68.39 -33.18 33.03
N ALA A 272 -67.98 -34.28 32.39
CA ALA A 272 -67.61 -35.53 33.06
C ALA A 272 -66.46 -35.32 34.07
N ARG A 273 -65.41 -34.56 33.70
CA ARG A 273 -64.31 -34.20 34.62
C ARG A 273 -64.78 -33.45 35.86
N ARG A 274 -65.72 -32.51 35.72
CA ARG A 274 -66.28 -31.77 36.86
C ARG A 274 -67.05 -32.70 37.80
N GLN A 275 -67.83 -33.63 37.25
CA GLN A 275 -68.54 -34.64 38.03
C GLN A 275 -67.61 -35.64 38.72
N ILE A 276 -66.48 -36.01 38.09
CA ILE A 276 -65.42 -36.81 38.72
C ILE A 276 -64.85 -36.07 39.94
N ALA A 277 -64.41 -34.82 39.76
CA ALA A 277 -63.83 -34.02 40.85
C ALA A 277 -64.81 -33.83 42.03
N GLU A 278 -66.09 -33.52 41.74
CA GLU A 278 -67.14 -33.39 42.77
C GLU A 278 -67.42 -34.72 43.49
N SER A 279 -67.31 -35.86 42.80
CA SER A 279 -67.50 -37.18 43.40
C SER A 279 -66.30 -37.62 44.24
N GLU A 280 -65.08 -37.30 43.81
CA GLU A 280 -63.84 -37.52 44.56
C GLU A 280 -63.80 -36.67 45.85
N GLU A 281 -64.25 -35.42 45.80
CA GLU A 281 -64.38 -34.57 46.99
C GLU A 281 -65.39 -35.14 48.00
N LYS A 282 -66.54 -35.65 47.52
CA LYS A 282 -67.55 -36.31 48.37
C LYS A 282 -67.04 -37.61 49.00
N ILE A 283 -66.28 -38.42 48.25
CA ILE A 283 -65.63 -39.62 48.78
C ILE A 283 -64.62 -39.24 49.87
N ALA A 284 -63.75 -38.26 49.62
CA ALA A 284 -62.79 -37.80 50.62
C ALA A 284 -63.46 -37.24 51.90
N ALA A 285 -64.64 -36.63 51.79
CA ALA A 285 -65.44 -36.21 52.93
C ALA A 285 -66.03 -37.41 53.71
N LEU A 286 -66.52 -38.44 53.01
CA LEU A 286 -67.04 -39.67 53.62
C LEU A 286 -65.93 -40.51 54.29
N ASP A 287 -64.75 -40.61 53.68
CA ASP A 287 -63.62 -41.29 54.30
C ASP A 287 -63.19 -40.59 55.60
N ARG A 288 -63.20 -39.24 55.65
CA ARG A 288 -62.95 -38.49 56.89
C ARG A 288 -63.97 -38.82 57.99
N THR A 289 -65.27 -38.83 57.68
CA THR A 289 -66.28 -39.18 58.71
C THR A 289 -66.13 -40.62 59.19
N THR A 290 -65.78 -41.57 58.32
CA THR A 290 -65.49 -42.94 58.77
C THR A 290 -64.22 -43.03 59.65
N ALA A 291 -63.18 -42.27 59.32
CA ALA A 291 -61.93 -42.21 60.08
C ALA A 291 -62.08 -41.50 61.45
N GLU A 292 -62.97 -40.52 61.56
CA GLU A 292 -63.33 -39.85 62.82
C GLU A 292 -64.17 -40.77 63.73
N LEU A 293 -65.09 -41.55 63.16
CA LEU A 293 -65.94 -42.49 63.91
C LEU A 293 -65.19 -43.75 64.35
N GLU A 294 -64.18 -44.21 63.60
CA GLU A 294 -63.45 -45.45 63.91
C GLU A 294 -62.76 -45.49 65.30
N PRO A 295 -61.99 -44.48 65.76
CA PRO A 295 -61.40 -44.49 67.10
C PRO A 295 -62.47 -44.40 68.20
N ILE A 296 -63.61 -43.72 67.94
CA ILE A 296 -64.73 -43.64 68.88
C ILE A 296 -65.37 -45.03 69.05
N VAL A 297 -65.63 -45.73 67.95
CA VAL A 297 -66.16 -47.10 67.95
C VAL A 297 -65.18 -48.04 68.67
N LYS A 298 -63.89 -48.06 68.30
CA LYS A 298 -62.88 -48.92 68.94
C LYS A 298 -62.75 -48.67 70.43
N ALA A 299 -62.61 -47.42 70.88
CA ALA A 299 -62.52 -47.10 72.29
C ALA A 299 -63.76 -47.53 73.10
N LYS A 300 -64.94 -47.53 72.47
CA LYS A 300 -66.20 -48.00 73.08
C LYS A 300 -66.33 -49.53 73.05
N GLU A 301 -65.86 -50.19 72.01
CA GLU A 301 -65.75 -51.66 71.93
C GLU A 301 -64.75 -52.20 72.96
N GLU A 302 -63.60 -51.55 73.13
CA GLU A 302 -62.62 -51.84 74.18
C GLU A 302 -63.20 -51.62 75.59
N GLN A 303 -63.97 -50.54 75.81
CA GLN A 303 -64.70 -50.32 77.07
C GLN A 303 -65.74 -51.43 77.33
N ILE A 304 -66.46 -51.90 76.31
CA ILE A 304 -67.39 -53.04 76.43
C ILE A 304 -66.61 -54.33 76.73
N ALA A 305 -65.48 -54.56 76.06
CA ALA A 305 -64.65 -55.74 76.27
C ALA A 305 -64.12 -55.79 77.70
N ALA A 306 -63.55 -54.68 78.21
CA ALA A 306 -63.07 -54.54 79.58
C ALA A 306 -64.20 -54.73 80.61
N LEU A 307 -65.38 -54.11 80.41
CA LEU A 307 -66.53 -54.31 81.29
C LEU A 307 -67.07 -55.75 81.24
N SER A 308 -66.99 -56.43 80.08
CA SER A 308 -67.39 -57.85 79.98
C SER A 308 -66.37 -58.81 80.61
N ALA A 309 -65.10 -58.40 80.68
CA ALA A 309 -64.08 -59.13 81.43
C ALA A 309 -64.31 -58.99 82.94
N THR A 310 -64.56 -57.76 83.44
CA THR A 310 -64.88 -57.56 84.86
C THR A 310 -66.23 -58.16 85.27
N GLU A 311 -67.23 -58.18 84.38
CA GLU A 311 -68.48 -58.93 84.57
C GLU A 311 -68.19 -60.41 84.83
N ARG A 312 -67.39 -61.05 83.98
CA ARG A 312 -67.02 -62.47 84.12
C ARG A 312 -66.16 -62.76 85.35
N GLU A 313 -65.20 -61.88 85.65
CA GLU A 313 -64.32 -62.01 86.81
C GLU A 313 -65.09 -61.88 88.13
N GLU A 314 -65.93 -60.85 88.27
CA GLU A 314 -66.76 -60.63 89.46
C GLU A 314 -67.87 -61.70 89.57
N GLU A 315 -68.40 -62.25 88.48
CA GLU A 315 -69.30 -63.43 88.51
C GLU A 315 -68.57 -64.69 89.00
N GLN A 316 -67.33 -64.94 88.57
CA GLN A 316 -66.53 -66.07 89.05
C GLN A 316 -66.19 -65.93 90.53
N LEU A 317 -65.75 -64.74 90.97
CA LEU A 317 -65.51 -64.44 92.38
C LEU A 317 -66.79 -64.57 93.24
N ALA A 318 -67.95 -64.19 92.71
CA ALA A 318 -69.23 -64.42 93.40
C ALA A 318 -69.57 -65.91 93.53
N LEU A 319 -69.31 -66.71 92.50
CA LEU A 319 -69.53 -68.17 92.51
C LEU A 319 -68.59 -68.90 93.47
N ASP A 320 -67.37 -68.39 93.68
CA ASP A 320 -66.42 -68.99 94.62
C ASP A 320 -66.67 -68.50 96.05
N ALA A 321 -67.02 -67.23 96.25
CA ALA A 321 -67.52 -66.71 97.52
C ALA A 321 -68.80 -67.44 97.98
N SER A 322 -69.70 -67.82 97.07
CA SER A 322 -70.89 -68.61 97.44
C SER A 322 -70.59 -70.06 97.86
N LYS A 323 -69.35 -70.53 97.67
CA LYS A 323 -68.88 -71.86 98.09
C LYS A 323 -67.96 -71.80 99.33
N GLY A 324 -67.52 -70.61 99.74
CA GLY A 324 -66.43 -70.44 100.71
C GLY A 324 -66.79 -69.62 101.96
N LEU A 325 -66.72 -70.27 103.13
CA LEU A 325 -66.46 -69.69 104.46
C LEU A 325 -67.34 -68.56 105.05
N ASP A 326 -68.35 -68.04 104.36
CA ASP A 326 -69.37 -67.14 104.96
C ASP A 326 -70.31 -67.87 105.95
N ASN A 327 -70.14 -69.19 106.18
CA ASN A 327 -70.88 -70.08 107.11
C ASN A 327 -72.42 -70.11 106.99
N MET A 328 -73.00 -69.42 106.01
CA MET A 328 -74.43 -69.49 105.67
C MET A 328 -74.64 -70.51 104.54
N GLY A 329 -75.10 -71.71 104.89
CA GLY A 329 -75.30 -72.80 103.93
C GLY A 329 -76.29 -72.44 102.82
N ALA A 330 -75.97 -72.82 101.57
CA ALA A 330 -76.76 -72.65 100.34
C ALA A 330 -77.25 -71.23 99.97
N ALA A 331 -76.99 -70.21 100.81
CA ALA A 331 -77.42 -68.83 100.61
C ALA A 331 -76.22 -67.90 100.35
N CYS A 332 -76.39 -66.96 99.43
CA CYS A 332 -75.35 -66.00 99.05
C CYS A 332 -75.11 -64.99 100.20
N GLY A 333 -73.94 -65.07 100.83
CA GLY A 333 -73.51 -64.14 101.88
C GLY A 333 -73.24 -62.71 101.37
N PRO A 334 -72.96 -61.75 102.27
CA PRO A 334 -72.82 -60.34 101.90
C PRO A 334 -71.69 -60.07 100.89
N ASN A 335 -70.61 -60.85 100.94
CA ASN A 335 -69.53 -60.77 99.95
C ASN A 335 -70.00 -61.24 98.56
N CYS A 336 -70.65 -62.39 98.50
CA CYS A 336 -71.26 -62.94 97.27
C CYS A 336 -72.28 -61.95 96.65
N LEU A 337 -73.11 -61.29 97.46
CA LEU A 337 -74.06 -60.27 97.00
C LEU A 337 -73.37 -59.01 96.47
N SER A 338 -72.25 -58.59 97.11
CA SER A 338 -71.43 -57.47 96.66
C SER A 338 -70.82 -57.72 95.27
N HIS A 339 -70.19 -58.89 95.08
CA HIS A 339 -69.61 -59.30 93.79
C HIS A 339 -70.68 -59.41 92.69
N ARG A 340 -71.85 -60.01 92.98
CA ARG A 340 -73.00 -60.01 92.04
C ARG A 340 -73.50 -58.60 91.70
N GLY A 341 -73.59 -57.71 92.69
CA GLY A 341 -73.99 -56.32 92.47
C GLY A 341 -73.03 -55.56 91.55
N LYS A 342 -71.72 -55.82 91.65
CA LYS A 342 -70.71 -55.27 90.74
C LYS A 342 -70.82 -55.86 89.33
N ALA A 343 -71.00 -57.17 89.19
CA ALA A 343 -71.19 -57.82 87.89
C ALA A 343 -72.44 -57.27 87.17
N GLU A 344 -73.57 -57.15 87.87
CA GLU A 344 -74.77 -56.51 87.33
C GLU A 344 -74.54 -55.04 86.94
N ALA A 345 -73.77 -54.29 87.74
CA ALA A 345 -73.44 -52.90 87.42
C ALA A 345 -72.53 -52.80 86.19
N ALA A 346 -71.55 -53.70 86.02
CA ALA A 346 -70.72 -53.80 84.83
C ALA A 346 -71.56 -54.15 83.59
N ARG A 347 -72.45 -55.15 83.70
CA ARG A 347 -73.40 -55.56 82.66
C ARG A 347 -74.33 -54.42 82.23
N LYS A 348 -74.92 -53.70 83.19
CA LYS A 348 -75.80 -52.53 82.94
C LYS A 348 -75.01 -51.42 82.23
N ARG A 349 -73.79 -51.11 82.67
CA ARG A 349 -72.91 -50.13 81.99
C ARG A 349 -72.53 -50.55 80.57
N ALA A 350 -72.18 -51.82 80.36
CA ALA A 350 -71.88 -52.36 79.03
C ALA A 350 -73.10 -52.32 78.09
N ALA A 351 -74.31 -52.58 78.61
CA ALA A 351 -75.56 -52.42 77.87
C ALA A 351 -75.84 -50.96 77.46
N THR A 352 -75.65 -50.00 78.37
CA THR A 352 -75.77 -48.56 78.05
C THR A 352 -74.75 -48.14 77.00
N ILE A 353 -73.50 -48.59 77.09
CA ILE A 353 -72.47 -48.26 76.09
C ILE A 353 -72.84 -48.85 74.71
N ARG A 354 -73.31 -50.11 74.65
CA ARG A 354 -73.84 -50.72 73.41
C ARG A 354 -74.99 -49.90 72.81
N GLN A 355 -75.89 -49.38 73.64
CA GLN A 355 -77.00 -48.53 73.17
C GLN A 355 -76.50 -47.18 72.62
N THR A 356 -75.45 -46.58 73.21
CA THR A 356 -74.82 -45.36 72.64
C THR A 356 -74.00 -45.62 71.36
N LEU A 357 -73.58 -46.86 71.13
CA LEU A 357 -72.71 -47.25 70.01
C LEU A 357 -73.50 -47.55 68.71
N SER A 358 -74.80 -47.78 68.79
CA SER A 358 -75.64 -48.04 67.61
C SER A 358 -75.76 -46.84 66.66
N GLY A 359 -75.73 -45.62 67.18
CA GLY A 359 -75.67 -44.38 66.38
C GLY A 359 -74.41 -44.33 65.51
N PRO A 360 -73.21 -44.23 66.12
CA PRO A 360 -71.92 -44.23 65.41
C PRO A 360 -71.72 -45.41 64.43
N LEU A 361 -72.19 -46.62 64.78
CA LEU A 361 -72.16 -47.75 63.85
C LEU A 361 -73.06 -47.55 62.62
N SER A 362 -74.28 -47.04 62.81
CA SER A 362 -75.20 -46.82 61.69
C SER A 362 -74.76 -45.68 60.78
N GLU A 363 -74.20 -44.60 61.35
CA GLU A 363 -73.57 -43.50 60.62
C GLU A 363 -72.36 -43.98 59.81
N ARG A 364 -71.45 -44.74 60.42
CA ARG A 364 -70.29 -45.34 59.74
C ARG A 364 -70.71 -46.28 58.61
N ALA A 365 -71.69 -47.16 58.85
CA ALA A 365 -72.20 -48.08 57.85
C ALA A 365 -72.89 -47.35 56.67
N HIS A 366 -73.60 -46.26 56.95
CA HIS A 366 -74.20 -45.41 55.93
C HIS A 366 -73.14 -44.68 55.10
N ALA A 367 -72.11 -44.11 55.74
CA ALA A 367 -71.02 -43.41 55.07
C ALA A 367 -70.24 -44.35 54.13
N ILE A 368 -69.89 -45.55 54.59
CA ILE A 368 -69.24 -46.59 53.76
C ILE A 368 -70.13 -46.93 52.56
N LYS A 369 -71.43 -47.22 52.78
CA LYS A 369 -72.35 -47.55 51.70
C LYS A 369 -72.51 -46.43 50.66
N GLN A 370 -72.51 -45.17 51.10
CA GLN A 370 -72.55 -44.03 50.18
C GLN A 370 -71.25 -43.86 49.40
N ARG A 371 -70.09 -44.08 50.04
CA ARG A 371 -68.79 -44.05 49.38
C ARG A 371 -68.70 -45.11 48.29
N ASP A 372 -69.02 -46.37 48.62
CA ASP A 372 -68.91 -47.50 47.68
C ASP A 372 -69.85 -47.30 46.46
N LEU A 373 -71.01 -46.64 46.63
CA LEU A 373 -71.89 -46.24 45.53
C LEU A 373 -71.29 -45.13 44.65
N LEU A 374 -70.60 -44.15 45.25
CA LEU A 374 -69.92 -43.09 44.51
C LEU A 374 -68.68 -43.61 43.77
N GLU A 375 -67.94 -44.56 44.35
CA GLU A 375 -66.81 -45.24 43.69
C GLU A 375 -67.28 -46.03 42.46
N ALA A 376 -68.40 -46.77 42.57
CA ALA A 376 -69.00 -47.45 41.43
C ALA A 376 -69.44 -46.47 40.32
N ALA A 377 -69.98 -45.31 40.68
CA ALA A 377 -70.32 -44.25 39.73
C ALA A 377 -69.08 -43.60 39.08
N LEU A 378 -67.99 -43.41 39.84
CA LEU A 378 -66.73 -42.88 39.32
C LEU A 378 -66.12 -43.74 38.21
N VAL A 379 -66.24 -45.07 38.29
CA VAL A 379 -65.78 -45.97 37.21
C VAL A 379 -66.50 -45.67 35.89
N THR A 380 -67.81 -45.46 35.91
CA THR A 380 -68.58 -45.17 34.68
C THR A 380 -68.27 -43.77 34.13
N LEU A 381 -68.11 -42.78 35.01
CA LEU A 381 -67.71 -41.42 34.61
C LEU A 381 -66.30 -41.38 34.01
N ARG A 382 -65.33 -42.12 34.58
CA ARG A 382 -63.97 -42.24 34.03
C ARG A 382 -63.97 -42.95 32.68
N GLN A 383 -64.74 -44.02 32.50
CA GLN A 383 -64.91 -44.67 31.20
C GLN A 383 -65.55 -43.73 30.15
N GLN A 384 -66.53 -42.91 30.54
CA GLN A 384 -67.09 -41.89 29.67
C GLN A 384 -66.02 -40.86 29.26
N GLU A 385 -65.24 -40.35 30.21
CA GLU A 385 -64.16 -39.39 29.94
C GLU A 385 -63.07 -39.98 29.03
N GLU A 386 -62.62 -41.21 29.28
CA GLU A 386 -61.66 -41.92 28.45
C GLU A 386 -62.20 -42.16 27.04
N SER A 387 -63.48 -42.55 26.90
CA SER A 387 -64.10 -42.73 25.59
C SER A 387 -64.22 -41.42 24.80
N ALA A 388 -64.47 -40.29 25.48
CA ALA A 388 -64.51 -38.97 24.86
C ALA A 388 -63.10 -38.50 24.46
N ARG A 389 -62.08 -38.75 25.30
CA ARG A 389 -60.67 -38.51 24.95
C ARG A 389 -60.20 -39.36 23.76
N ALA A 390 -60.56 -40.64 23.73
CA ALA A 390 -60.17 -41.59 22.69
C ALA A 390 -60.84 -41.32 21.34
N LYS A 391 -62.05 -40.74 21.34
CA LYS A 391 -62.76 -40.30 20.13
C LYS A 391 -62.17 -39.03 19.50
N ARG A 392 -61.23 -38.33 20.15
CA ARG A 392 -60.58 -37.13 19.60
C ARG A 392 -59.89 -37.48 18.26
N PRO A 393 -60.38 -36.98 17.11
CA PRO A 393 -59.71 -37.24 15.84
C PRO A 393 -58.40 -36.46 15.78
N ALA A 394 -57.37 -37.05 15.16
CA ALA A 394 -56.09 -36.38 14.88
C ALA A 394 -56.23 -35.14 13.97
N ALA A 395 -57.41 -34.93 13.38
CA ALA A 395 -57.75 -33.79 12.53
C ALA A 395 -57.70 -32.42 13.24
N ILE A 396 -57.62 -32.35 14.58
CA ILE A 396 -57.51 -31.07 15.30
C ILE A 396 -56.10 -30.44 15.17
N ASP A 397 -55.07 -31.26 14.95
CA ASP A 397 -53.69 -30.76 14.75
C ASP A 397 -53.41 -30.40 13.27
N ALA A 398 -54.37 -30.67 12.38
CA ALA A 398 -54.40 -30.13 11.02
C ALA A 398 -54.77 -28.64 11.07
N LYS A 399 -53.77 -27.82 11.40
CA LYS A 399 -53.78 -26.36 11.22
C LYS A 399 -54.34 -26.07 9.83
N ILE A 400 -55.49 -25.39 9.74
CA ILE A 400 -56.11 -25.03 8.47
C ILE A 400 -55.18 -24.03 7.78
N GLU A 401 -54.30 -24.54 6.93
CA GLU A 401 -53.41 -23.70 6.13
C GLU A 401 -54.25 -22.83 5.19
N PRO A 402 -53.83 -21.57 4.95
CA PRO A 402 -54.47 -20.74 3.95
C PRO A 402 -54.46 -21.46 2.60
N PRO A 403 -55.49 -21.27 1.75
CA PRO A 403 -55.61 -22.03 0.51
C PRO A 403 -54.35 -21.86 -0.34
N PRO A 404 -53.88 -22.91 -1.03
CA PRO A 404 -52.75 -22.82 -1.93
C PRO A 404 -53.03 -21.74 -2.99
N ASP A 405 -52.30 -20.64 -2.94
CA ASP A 405 -52.44 -19.57 -3.93
C ASP A 405 -51.85 -20.03 -5.26
N LEU A 406 -52.70 -20.56 -6.14
CA LEU A 406 -52.30 -20.97 -7.48
C LEU A 406 -51.65 -19.83 -8.29
N SER A 407 -52.00 -18.56 -8.03
CA SER A 407 -51.40 -17.43 -8.76
C SER A 407 -49.98 -17.14 -8.29
N ALA A 408 -49.72 -17.18 -6.97
CA ALA A 408 -48.38 -17.16 -6.42
C ALA A 408 -47.56 -18.39 -6.84
N ALA A 409 -48.18 -19.58 -6.91
CA ALA A 409 -47.51 -20.80 -7.37
C ALA A 409 -47.11 -20.75 -8.85
N ILE A 410 -47.97 -20.18 -9.72
CA ILE A 410 -47.65 -19.92 -11.14
C ILE A 410 -46.46 -18.95 -11.25
N ALA A 411 -46.51 -17.83 -10.51
CA ALA A 411 -45.42 -16.85 -10.52
C ALA A 411 -44.11 -17.48 -10.00
N ALA A 412 -44.15 -18.15 -8.86
CA ALA A 412 -43.00 -18.83 -8.26
C ALA A 412 -42.40 -19.90 -9.18
N LEU A 413 -43.22 -20.74 -9.82
CA LEU A 413 -42.72 -21.77 -10.73
C LEU A 413 -42.15 -21.16 -12.03
N SER A 414 -42.74 -20.07 -12.54
CA SER A 414 -42.20 -19.35 -13.70
C SER A 414 -40.84 -18.70 -13.40
N GLN A 415 -40.69 -18.06 -12.23
CA GLN A 415 -39.42 -17.50 -11.80
C GLN A 415 -38.40 -18.62 -11.55
N ALA A 416 -38.80 -19.73 -10.92
CA ALA A 416 -37.93 -20.87 -10.72
C ALA A 416 -37.46 -21.50 -12.04
N SER A 417 -38.29 -21.56 -13.10
CA SER A 417 -37.85 -22.08 -14.40
C SER A 417 -36.79 -21.16 -15.05
N ILE A 418 -36.90 -19.85 -14.87
CA ILE A 418 -35.88 -18.86 -15.28
C ILE A 418 -34.60 -19.02 -14.43
N ASP A 419 -34.72 -19.06 -13.10
CA ASP A 419 -33.59 -19.21 -12.18
C ASP A 419 -32.81 -20.51 -12.45
N ILE A 420 -33.49 -21.62 -12.72
CA ILE A 420 -32.88 -22.92 -13.08
C ILE A 420 -32.20 -22.86 -14.46
N ARG A 421 -32.71 -22.08 -15.42
CA ARG A 421 -32.06 -21.85 -16.73
C ARG A 421 -30.78 -21.03 -16.62
N VAL A 422 -30.73 -20.09 -15.67
CA VAL A 422 -29.53 -19.26 -15.41
C VAL A 422 -28.51 -20.03 -14.56
N ASN A 423 -28.96 -20.71 -13.52
CA ASN A 423 -28.10 -21.46 -12.61
C ASN A 423 -28.74 -22.81 -12.21
N PRO A 424 -28.52 -23.89 -12.99
CA PRO A 424 -29.08 -25.20 -12.68
C PRO A 424 -28.38 -25.80 -11.44
N THR A 425 -29.13 -26.01 -10.35
CA THR A 425 -28.62 -26.64 -9.12
C THR A 425 -29.69 -27.56 -8.51
N THR A 426 -29.28 -28.56 -7.72
CA THR A 426 -30.26 -29.45 -7.06
C THR A 426 -31.12 -28.67 -6.08
N GLN A 427 -30.56 -27.65 -5.42
CA GLN A 427 -31.30 -26.76 -4.53
C GLN A 427 -32.43 -26.04 -5.26
N ARG A 428 -32.16 -25.37 -6.39
CA ARG A 428 -33.20 -24.63 -7.14
C ARG A 428 -34.32 -25.54 -7.65
N ILE A 429 -33.99 -26.78 -8.04
CA ILE A 429 -34.98 -27.80 -8.43
C ILE A 429 -35.86 -28.21 -7.23
N ARG A 430 -35.27 -28.40 -6.04
CA ARG A 430 -36.03 -28.69 -4.81
C ARG A 430 -36.92 -27.53 -4.38
N GLU A 431 -36.47 -26.28 -4.55
CA GLU A 431 -37.27 -25.08 -4.30
C GLU A 431 -38.46 -24.95 -5.28
N ALA A 432 -38.30 -25.37 -6.54
CA ALA A 432 -39.37 -25.39 -7.55
C ALA A 432 -40.41 -26.51 -7.32
N LYS A 433 -39.98 -27.63 -6.73
CA LYS A 433 -40.78 -28.85 -6.53
C LYS A 433 -42.17 -28.62 -5.88
N PRO A 434 -42.33 -27.89 -4.76
CA PRO A 434 -43.65 -27.70 -4.13
C PRO A 434 -44.63 -26.94 -5.05
N ALA A 435 -44.19 -25.88 -5.72
CA ALA A 435 -45.03 -25.12 -6.65
C ALA A 435 -45.42 -25.97 -7.88
N CYS A 436 -44.49 -26.78 -8.40
CA CYS A 436 -44.77 -27.73 -9.48
C CYS A 436 -45.80 -28.80 -9.07
N LEU A 437 -45.66 -29.42 -7.88
CA LEU A 437 -46.57 -30.46 -7.42
C LEU A 437 -48.00 -29.93 -7.20
N LEU A 438 -48.12 -28.72 -6.64
CA LEU A 438 -49.39 -28.01 -6.44
C LEU A 438 -50.12 -27.77 -7.78
N LEU A 439 -49.43 -27.24 -8.78
CA LEU A 439 -50.01 -26.99 -10.11
C LEU A 439 -50.29 -28.29 -10.89
N LEU A 440 -49.46 -29.32 -10.72
CA LEU A 440 -49.66 -30.64 -11.34
C LEU A 440 -50.88 -31.36 -10.74
N GLY A 441 -51.11 -31.24 -9.43
CA GLY A 441 -52.33 -31.74 -8.78
C GLY A 441 -53.58 -31.05 -9.33
N ALA A 442 -53.63 -29.73 -9.24
CA ALA A 442 -54.79 -28.96 -9.67
C ALA A 442 -55.14 -29.15 -11.16
N THR A 443 -54.14 -29.20 -12.05
CA THR A 443 -54.37 -29.44 -13.49
C THR A 443 -54.80 -30.88 -13.84
N ARG A 444 -54.43 -31.88 -13.02
CA ARG A 444 -54.96 -33.24 -13.13
C ARG A 444 -56.43 -33.31 -12.70
N GLU A 445 -56.78 -32.70 -11.58
CA GLU A 445 -58.17 -32.65 -11.07
C GLU A 445 -59.14 -32.01 -12.07
N THR A 446 -58.74 -30.88 -12.68
CA THR A 446 -59.55 -30.19 -13.70
C THR A 446 -59.47 -30.81 -15.10
N ARG A 447 -58.75 -31.94 -15.27
CA ARG A 447 -58.47 -32.57 -16.57
C ARG A 447 -57.90 -31.60 -17.62
N SER A 448 -57.19 -30.57 -17.18
CA SER A 448 -56.61 -29.52 -18.04
C SER A 448 -55.11 -29.73 -18.28
N LEU A 449 -54.62 -30.96 -18.10
CA LEU A 449 -53.22 -31.32 -18.32
C LEU A 449 -52.86 -31.14 -19.80
N PRO A 450 -51.83 -30.34 -20.15
CA PRO A 450 -51.45 -30.13 -21.54
C PRO A 450 -50.81 -31.41 -22.11
N ALA A 451 -51.08 -31.72 -23.38
CA ALA A 451 -50.58 -32.94 -24.05
C ALA A 451 -49.04 -33.08 -24.08
N ALA A 452 -48.30 -31.97 -23.86
CA ALA A 452 -46.84 -31.98 -23.75
C ALA A 452 -46.32 -32.48 -22.38
N VAL A 453 -47.18 -32.56 -21.35
CA VAL A 453 -46.85 -33.06 -20.01
C VAL A 453 -47.43 -34.47 -19.89
N PRO A 454 -46.61 -35.53 -19.81
CA PRO A 454 -47.11 -36.89 -19.72
C PRO A 454 -47.73 -37.16 -18.33
N SER A 455 -48.61 -38.15 -18.24
CA SER A 455 -49.37 -38.45 -17.02
C SER A 455 -48.49 -38.87 -15.84
N ASP A 456 -47.32 -39.43 -16.11
CA ASP A 456 -46.27 -39.85 -15.15
C ASP A 456 -45.24 -38.76 -14.85
N PHE A 457 -45.43 -37.52 -15.32
CA PHE A 457 -44.48 -36.43 -15.11
C PHE A 457 -44.13 -36.23 -13.63
N SER A 458 -42.82 -36.22 -13.36
CA SER A 458 -42.23 -35.87 -12.08
C SER A 458 -41.72 -34.43 -12.09
N CYS A 459 -41.93 -33.72 -10.97
CA CYS A 459 -41.42 -32.36 -10.75
C CYS A 459 -39.90 -32.27 -10.52
N GLU A 460 -39.16 -33.34 -10.78
CA GLU A 460 -37.69 -33.41 -10.79
C GLU A 460 -37.20 -34.00 -12.13
N PRO A 461 -36.06 -33.52 -12.68
CA PRO A 461 -35.55 -34.00 -13.96
C PRO A 461 -35.22 -35.49 -13.90
N GLN A 462 -35.61 -36.21 -14.96
CA GLN A 462 -35.46 -37.66 -15.05
C GLN A 462 -34.24 -38.02 -15.91
N GLY A 463 -33.21 -38.60 -15.30
CA GLY A 463 -32.01 -39.06 -15.99
C GLY A 463 -30.81 -39.06 -15.07
N ARG A 464 -30.16 -40.22 -14.91
CA ARG A 464 -29.04 -40.41 -13.97
C ARG A 464 -27.89 -39.44 -14.23
N GLU A 465 -27.46 -39.31 -15.49
CA GLU A 465 -26.38 -38.40 -15.91
C GLU A 465 -26.66 -36.93 -15.54
N THR A 466 -27.91 -36.46 -15.70
CA THR A 466 -28.30 -35.09 -15.33
C THR A 466 -28.32 -34.90 -13.82
N LEU A 467 -28.77 -35.89 -13.04
CA LEU A 467 -28.73 -35.85 -11.58
C LEU A 467 -27.29 -35.88 -11.04
N ASP A 468 -26.44 -36.72 -11.62
CA ASP A 468 -25.02 -36.82 -11.26
C ASP A 468 -24.28 -35.49 -11.54
N LEU A 469 -24.57 -34.82 -12.68
CA LEU A 469 -24.00 -33.51 -13.01
C LEU A 469 -24.55 -32.37 -12.13
N LEU A 470 -25.83 -32.41 -11.74
CA LEU A 470 -26.41 -31.44 -10.79
C LEU A 470 -25.79 -31.58 -9.40
N ALA A 471 -25.55 -32.81 -8.94
CA ALA A 471 -24.88 -33.08 -7.66
C ALA A 471 -23.41 -32.61 -7.67
N ALA A 472 -22.64 -32.97 -8.70
CA ALA A 472 -21.25 -32.51 -8.87
C ALA A 472 -21.15 -30.97 -8.93
N ARG A 473 -22.18 -30.31 -9.47
CA ARG A 473 -22.24 -28.86 -9.54
C ARG A 473 -22.48 -28.19 -8.18
N ASP A 474 -23.27 -28.79 -7.30
CA ASP A 474 -23.44 -28.30 -5.93
C ASP A 474 -22.10 -28.36 -5.15
N GLU A 475 -21.28 -29.40 -5.37
CA GLU A 475 -19.92 -29.48 -4.82
C GLU A 475 -19.01 -28.36 -5.35
N VAL A 476 -19.05 -28.09 -6.66
CA VAL A 476 -18.29 -26.98 -7.29
C VAL A 476 -18.71 -25.62 -6.73
N ILE A 477 -19.99 -25.39 -6.42
CA ILE A 477 -20.44 -24.14 -5.78
C ILE A 477 -19.80 -23.96 -4.40
N GLY A 478 -19.77 -25.02 -3.58
CA GLY A 478 -19.08 -25.00 -2.29
C GLY A 478 -17.58 -24.74 -2.43
N ALA A 479 -16.93 -25.39 -3.41
CA ALA A 479 -15.51 -25.19 -3.70
C ALA A 479 -15.19 -23.77 -4.22
N ARG A 480 -16.05 -23.18 -5.06
CA ARG A 480 -15.93 -21.78 -5.51
C ARG A 480 -16.04 -20.79 -4.36
N ALA A 481 -16.98 -21.00 -3.43
CA ALA A 481 -17.11 -20.15 -2.25
C ALA A 481 -15.87 -20.24 -1.34
N ALA A 482 -15.37 -21.47 -1.09
CA ALA A 482 -14.14 -21.68 -0.32
C ALA A 482 -12.90 -21.08 -1.00
N PHE A 483 -12.79 -21.19 -2.32
CA PHE A 483 -11.73 -20.57 -3.11
C PHE A 483 -11.80 -19.03 -3.05
N ALA A 484 -12.99 -18.44 -3.19
CA ALA A 484 -13.18 -17.00 -3.09
C ALA A 484 -12.79 -16.46 -1.70
N GLN A 485 -13.18 -17.14 -0.62
CA GLN A 485 -12.80 -16.75 0.75
C GLN A 485 -11.28 -16.81 0.98
N LYS A 486 -10.64 -17.91 0.56
CA LYS A 486 -9.21 -18.14 0.84
C LYS A 486 -8.27 -17.42 -0.11
N CYS A 487 -8.62 -17.40 -1.40
CA CYS A 487 -7.71 -17.07 -2.50
C CYS A 487 -8.10 -15.82 -3.30
N ALA A 488 -9.15 -15.08 -2.91
CA ALA A 488 -9.35 -13.74 -3.46
C ALA A 488 -8.27 -12.75 -2.97
N LEU A 489 -7.98 -11.73 -3.78
CA LEU A 489 -7.03 -10.66 -3.43
C LEU A 489 -7.48 -9.81 -2.23
N ASP A 490 -8.77 -9.87 -1.88
CA ASP A 490 -9.36 -9.25 -0.68
C ASP A 490 -9.73 -10.26 0.42
N GLY A 491 -9.42 -11.55 0.21
CA GLY A 491 -9.66 -12.65 1.15
C GLY A 491 -8.47 -12.94 2.07
N GLU A 492 -8.43 -14.16 2.61
CA GLU A 492 -7.41 -14.59 3.60
C GLU A 492 -5.97 -14.47 3.04
N LEU A 493 -5.76 -14.75 1.75
CA LEU A 493 -4.47 -14.61 1.07
C LEU A 493 -3.86 -13.20 1.22
N ARG A 494 -4.68 -12.14 1.27
CA ARG A 494 -4.22 -10.76 1.45
C ARG A 494 -3.47 -10.60 2.78
N ASN A 495 -3.98 -11.23 3.83
CA ASN A 495 -3.40 -11.20 5.17
C ASN A 495 -2.11 -12.03 5.21
N ASP A 496 -2.09 -13.21 4.58
CA ASP A 496 -0.88 -14.03 4.41
C ASP A 496 0.22 -13.24 3.69
N MET A 497 -0.10 -12.56 2.58
CA MET A 497 0.85 -11.72 1.84
C MET A 497 1.35 -10.54 2.67
N GLN A 498 0.49 -9.87 3.44
CA GLN A 498 0.91 -8.80 4.35
C GLN A 498 1.81 -9.31 5.48
N ALA A 499 1.55 -10.52 6.00
CA ALA A 499 2.40 -11.16 7.01
C ALA A 499 3.77 -11.56 6.45
N ILE A 500 3.83 -12.04 5.20
CA ILE A 500 5.09 -12.29 4.47
C ILE A 500 5.87 -10.99 4.28
N VAL A 501 5.22 -9.94 3.75
CA VAL A 501 5.83 -8.59 3.56
C VAL A 501 6.34 -8.01 4.88
N THR A 502 5.63 -8.24 5.99
CA THR A 502 6.06 -7.78 7.32
C THR A 502 7.30 -8.54 7.82
N ARG A 503 7.39 -9.86 7.58
CA ARG A 503 8.61 -10.64 7.85
C ARG A 503 9.80 -10.19 6.97
N MET A 504 9.56 -9.91 5.69
CA MET A 504 10.58 -9.35 4.78
C MET A 504 11.07 -7.96 5.26
N ARG A 505 10.18 -7.14 5.82
CA ARG A 505 10.57 -5.85 6.43
C ARG A 505 11.46 -6.06 7.66
N ALA A 506 11.14 -7.02 8.52
CA ALA A 506 11.90 -7.32 9.73
C ALA A 506 13.27 -7.94 9.44
N GLY A 507 13.38 -8.81 8.43
CA GLY A 507 14.62 -9.52 8.07
C GLY A 507 15.72 -8.64 7.48
N GLY A 508 15.37 -7.52 6.82
CA GLY A 508 16.32 -6.49 6.35
C GLY A 508 17.16 -6.85 5.12
N ASP A 509 17.59 -8.10 5.01
CA ASP A 509 18.59 -8.57 4.03
C ASP A 509 17.98 -9.15 2.75
N ALA A 510 18.76 -9.14 1.66
CA ALA A 510 18.33 -9.65 0.35
C ALA A 510 17.88 -11.13 0.36
N ALA A 511 18.50 -11.97 1.20
CA ALA A 511 18.09 -13.36 1.39
C ALA A 511 16.69 -13.48 2.01
N SER A 512 16.34 -12.60 2.95
CA SER A 512 15.00 -12.56 3.54
C SER A 512 13.93 -12.13 2.52
N ALA A 513 14.32 -11.25 1.58
CA ALA A 513 13.44 -10.81 0.50
C ALA A 513 13.17 -11.93 -0.52
N SER A 514 14.21 -12.66 -0.97
CA SER A 514 14.03 -13.79 -1.89
C SER A 514 13.24 -14.94 -1.25
N ALA A 515 13.50 -15.25 0.02
CA ALA A 515 12.74 -16.24 0.77
C ALA A 515 11.24 -15.87 0.89
N GLY A 516 10.93 -14.62 1.21
CA GLY A 516 9.54 -14.15 1.29
C GLY A 516 8.80 -14.17 -0.05
N VAL A 517 9.47 -13.81 -1.15
CA VAL A 517 8.89 -13.89 -2.50
C VAL A 517 8.64 -15.35 -2.92
N ASN A 518 9.53 -16.28 -2.55
CA ASN A 518 9.32 -17.72 -2.78
C ASN A 518 8.16 -18.28 -1.93
N GLU A 519 8.03 -17.86 -0.66
CA GLU A 519 6.90 -18.24 0.19
C GLU A 519 5.57 -17.69 -0.37
N ALA A 520 5.55 -16.44 -0.84
CA ALA A 520 4.39 -15.85 -1.50
C ALA A 520 3.98 -16.66 -2.75
N LYS A 521 4.94 -17.06 -3.58
CA LYS A 521 4.70 -17.91 -4.75
C LYS A 521 4.11 -19.27 -4.36
N GLN A 522 4.61 -19.92 -3.30
CA GLN A 522 4.03 -21.19 -2.80
C GLN A 522 2.56 -21.04 -2.37
N ARG A 523 2.19 -19.93 -1.72
CA ARG A 523 0.79 -19.64 -1.33
C ARG A 523 -0.10 -19.45 -2.55
N VAL A 524 0.40 -18.70 -3.54
CA VAL A 524 -0.29 -18.46 -4.82
C VAL A 524 -0.48 -19.76 -5.60
N ASP A 525 0.55 -20.59 -5.72
CA ASP A 525 0.48 -21.89 -6.40
C ASP A 525 -0.48 -22.84 -5.70
N ALA A 526 -0.48 -22.89 -4.36
CA ALA A 526 -1.45 -23.67 -3.59
C ALA A 526 -2.90 -23.21 -3.85
N CYS A 527 -3.12 -21.89 -3.95
CA CYS A 527 -4.40 -21.34 -4.38
C CYS A 527 -4.75 -21.79 -5.81
N VAL A 528 -3.86 -21.61 -6.79
CA VAL A 528 -4.07 -22.05 -8.19
C VAL A 528 -4.41 -23.56 -8.27
N VAL A 529 -3.73 -24.41 -7.49
CA VAL A 529 -4.03 -25.85 -7.41
C VAL A 529 -5.39 -26.12 -6.76
N SER A 530 -5.75 -25.43 -5.68
CA SER A 530 -7.09 -25.54 -5.08
C SER A 530 -8.22 -25.14 -6.03
N GLY A 531 -7.92 -24.24 -6.98
CA GLY A 531 -8.83 -23.84 -8.04
C GLY A 531 -9.31 -24.98 -8.94
N LYS A 532 -8.63 -26.14 -8.97
CA LYS A 532 -9.15 -27.36 -9.62
C LYS A 532 -10.54 -27.74 -9.11
N ALA A 533 -10.73 -27.75 -7.79
CA ALA A 533 -12.03 -28.08 -7.19
C ALA A 533 -13.10 -27.02 -7.47
N ALA A 534 -12.69 -25.76 -7.65
CA ALA A 534 -13.57 -24.65 -8.01
C ALA A 534 -13.92 -24.61 -9.52
N GLY A 535 -13.34 -25.50 -10.35
CA GLY A 535 -13.67 -25.63 -11.77
C GLY A 535 -12.54 -25.34 -12.76
N LEU A 536 -11.29 -25.12 -12.33
CA LEU A 536 -10.16 -25.01 -13.27
C LEU A 536 -9.81 -26.35 -13.91
N THR A 537 -9.58 -26.34 -15.23
CA THR A 537 -9.01 -27.49 -15.94
C THR A 537 -7.51 -27.67 -15.60
N GLU A 538 -7.00 -28.89 -15.76
CA GLU A 538 -5.58 -29.18 -15.55
C GLU A 538 -4.65 -28.35 -16.45
N ALA A 539 -5.06 -28.10 -17.70
CA ALA A 539 -4.31 -27.25 -18.61
C ALA A 539 -4.24 -25.78 -18.13
N GLN A 540 -5.35 -25.21 -17.66
CA GLN A 540 -5.37 -23.87 -17.07
C GLN A 540 -4.48 -23.80 -15.82
N VAL A 541 -4.53 -24.79 -14.93
CA VAL A 541 -3.67 -24.86 -13.74
C VAL A 541 -2.19 -24.90 -14.12
N GLN A 542 -1.80 -25.74 -15.07
CA GLN A 542 -0.42 -25.80 -15.53
C GLN A 542 0.05 -24.48 -16.16
N GLU A 543 -0.80 -23.78 -16.91
CA GLU A 543 -0.44 -22.49 -17.49
C GLU A 543 -0.32 -21.38 -16.44
N LEU A 544 -1.19 -21.37 -15.43
CA LEU A 544 -1.11 -20.43 -14.31
C LEU A 544 0.15 -20.65 -13.45
N LEU A 545 0.54 -21.92 -13.22
CA LEU A 545 1.81 -22.25 -12.54
C LEU A 545 3.03 -21.85 -13.39
N LYS A 546 3.03 -22.13 -14.70
CA LYS A 546 4.08 -21.62 -15.62
C LYS A 546 4.15 -20.09 -15.62
N ARG A 547 3.04 -19.41 -15.39
CA ARG A 547 2.99 -17.95 -15.27
C ARG A 547 3.58 -17.46 -13.95
N SER A 548 3.32 -18.12 -12.82
CA SER A 548 3.97 -17.79 -11.54
C SER A 548 5.48 -18.10 -11.57
N ASP A 549 5.90 -19.18 -12.24
CA ASP A 549 7.31 -19.49 -12.56
C ASP A 549 7.96 -18.37 -13.39
N ARG A 550 7.34 -17.99 -14.51
CA ARG A 550 7.85 -16.93 -15.40
C ARG A 550 7.91 -15.57 -14.69
N PHE A 551 6.96 -15.27 -13.81
CA PHE A 551 7.00 -14.06 -12.97
C PHE A 551 8.26 -14.04 -12.10
N LEU A 552 8.55 -15.12 -11.36
CA LEU A 552 9.77 -15.21 -10.57
C LEU A 552 11.04 -15.11 -11.43
N GLN A 553 11.10 -15.79 -12.57
CA GLN A 553 12.26 -15.74 -13.47
C GLN A 553 12.52 -14.33 -14.02
N THR A 554 11.47 -13.56 -14.31
CA THR A 554 11.59 -12.21 -14.90
C THR A 554 11.72 -11.08 -13.87
N ARG A 555 11.21 -11.28 -12.64
CA ARG A 555 11.21 -10.28 -11.55
C ARG A 555 12.18 -10.60 -10.40
N SER A 556 12.97 -11.68 -10.48
CA SER A 556 13.96 -12.03 -9.47
C SER A 556 14.94 -10.88 -9.22
N LEU A 557 15.29 -10.70 -7.94
CA LEU A 557 16.27 -9.69 -7.50
C LEU A 557 17.71 -10.00 -7.98
N GLU A 558 17.91 -11.17 -8.60
CA GLU A 558 19.16 -11.64 -9.22
C GLU A 558 19.30 -11.22 -10.68
N ARG A 559 18.31 -10.55 -11.28
CA ARG A 559 18.42 -10.02 -12.65
C ARG A 559 19.68 -9.17 -12.79
N ASN A 560 20.43 -9.44 -13.85
CA ASN A 560 21.79 -8.96 -14.09
C ASN A 560 21.94 -7.46 -13.78
N ARG A 561 22.79 -7.09 -12.80
CA ARG A 561 22.87 -5.72 -12.22
C ARG A 561 23.07 -4.63 -13.28
N PHE A 562 23.77 -4.99 -14.35
CA PHE A 562 24.01 -4.17 -15.54
C PHE A 562 22.73 -3.80 -16.31
N GLU A 563 21.78 -4.74 -16.48
CA GLU A 563 20.51 -4.44 -17.15
C GLU A 563 19.66 -3.47 -16.35
N LEU A 564 19.59 -3.65 -15.04
CA LEU A 564 18.88 -2.77 -14.11
C LEU A 564 19.47 -1.34 -14.13
N ALA A 565 20.79 -1.21 -14.08
CA ALA A 565 21.47 0.08 -14.19
C ALA A 565 21.25 0.74 -15.57
N ARG A 566 21.30 -0.03 -16.67
CA ARG A 566 21.04 0.46 -18.03
C ARG A 566 19.59 0.93 -18.21
N GLU A 567 18.62 0.15 -17.73
CA GLU A 567 17.20 0.46 -17.85
C GLU A 567 16.83 1.68 -16.99
N ALA A 568 17.42 1.82 -15.79
CA ALA A 568 17.24 3.01 -14.94
C ALA A 568 17.90 4.27 -15.53
N PHE A 569 19.10 4.14 -16.11
CA PHE A 569 19.80 5.23 -16.81
C PHE A 569 18.99 5.75 -18.00
N LEU A 570 18.43 4.86 -18.81
CA LEU A 570 17.58 5.22 -19.96
C LEU A 570 16.21 5.80 -19.55
N LYS A 571 15.65 5.38 -18.41
CA LYS A 571 14.35 5.88 -17.90
C LYS A 571 14.45 7.16 -17.07
N LEU A 572 15.65 7.63 -16.73
CA LEU A 572 15.89 8.87 -15.97
C LEU A 572 15.00 9.01 -14.72
N THR A 573 14.89 7.95 -13.92
CA THR A 573 14.16 8.01 -12.65
C THR A 573 14.79 9.03 -11.70
N PRO A 574 14.04 9.66 -10.77
CA PRO A 574 14.60 10.71 -9.90
C PRO A 574 15.80 10.24 -9.05
N ASP A 575 15.82 8.98 -8.63
CA ASP A 575 16.98 8.38 -7.96
C ASP A 575 18.18 8.21 -8.90
N ALA A 576 17.93 7.88 -10.18
CA ALA A 576 18.97 7.74 -11.18
C ALA A 576 19.56 9.10 -11.60
N THR A 577 18.75 10.14 -11.73
CA THR A 577 19.25 11.50 -12.03
C THR A 577 20.05 12.08 -10.86
N MET A 578 19.64 11.80 -9.60
CA MET A 578 20.42 12.18 -8.42
C MET A 578 21.76 11.42 -8.36
N ALA A 579 21.77 10.09 -8.56
CA ALA A 579 22.99 9.29 -8.60
C ALA A 579 23.95 9.73 -9.73
N LEU A 580 23.40 10.06 -10.90
CA LEU A 580 24.16 10.55 -12.05
C LEU A 580 24.75 11.95 -11.78
N GLY A 581 23.98 12.84 -11.16
CA GLY A 581 24.45 14.17 -10.76
C GLY A 581 25.61 14.13 -9.78
N VAL A 582 25.56 13.23 -8.79
CA VAL A 582 26.68 13.00 -7.84
C VAL A 582 27.91 12.46 -8.57
N ALA A 583 27.76 11.46 -9.45
CA ALA A 583 28.87 10.90 -10.21
C ALA A 583 29.55 11.94 -11.14
N ILE A 584 28.75 12.74 -11.85
CA ILE A 584 29.23 13.82 -12.72
C ILE A 584 29.98 14.89 -11.90
N ALA A 585 29.43 15.34 -10.77
CA ALA A 585 30.05 16.36 -9.93
C ALA A 585 31.37 15.87 -9.31
N GLN A 586 31.41 14.60 -8.89
CA GLN A 586 32.59 13.94 -8.32
C GLN A 586 33.73 13.89 -9.35
N ASP A 587 33.47 13.40 -10.55
CA ASP A 587 34.51 13.17 -11.56
C ASP A 587 34.95 14.47 -12.25
N ALA A 588 34.07 15.49 -12.30
CA ALA A 588 34.39 16.82 -12.83
C ALA A 588 35.25 17.66 -11.86
N PHE A 589 35.23 17.34 -10.56
CA PHE A 589 35.94 18.09 -9.53
C PHE A 589 37.45 18.21 -9.79
N MET A 590 38.08 17.12 -10.28
CA MET A 590 39.52 17.15 -10.63
C MET A 590 39.83 18.14 -11.75
N PHE A 591 38.99 18.19 -12.79
CA PHE A 591 39.16 19.13 -13.90
C PHE A 591 38.96 20.57 -13.45
N VAL A 592 37.92 20.85 -12.64
CA VAL A 592 37.65 22.19 -12.08
C VAL A 592 38.82 22.67 -11.20
N MET A 593 39.30 21.83 -10.28
CA MET A 593 40.45 22.17 -9.42
C MET A 593 41.72 22.43 -10.22
N LYS A 594 41.98 21.65 -11.28
CA LYS A 594 43.12 21.86 -12.16
C LYS A 594 43.01 23.17 -12.94
N LEU A 595 41.83 23.45 -13.53
CA LEU A 595 41.56 24.67 -14.28
C LEU A 595 41.77 25.92 -13.42
N LEU A 596 41.20 25.94 -12.21
CA LEU A 596 41.41 27.01 -11.22
C LEU A 596 42.88 27.19 -10.86
N SER A 597 43.63 26.08 -10.70
CA SER A 597 45.06 26.14 -10.38
C SER A 597 45.93 26.77 -11.48
N GLU A 598 45.55 26.62 -12.75
CA GLU A 598 46.29 27.20 -13.89
C GLU A 598 45.95 28.68 -14.09
N ILE A 599 44.69 29.08 -13.88
CA ILE A 599 44.26 30.48 -13.89
C ILE A 599 45.03 31.26 -12.80
N LEU A 600 44.96 30.81 -11.55
CA LEU A 600 45.61 31.48 -10.41
C LEU A 600 47.16 31.44 -10.46
N LYS A 601 47.77 30.42 -11.10
CA LYS A 601 49.23 30.37 -11.27
C LYS A 601 49.77 31.36 -12.30
N ARG A 602 48.93 31.87 -13.23
CA ARG A 602 49.36 32.77 -14.30
C ARG A 602 49.33 34.23 -13.91
N GLU A 603 48.35 34.67 -13.12
CA GLU A 603 48.31 36.03 -12.57
C GLU A 603 49.57 36.38 -11.74
N THR A 604 50.21 35.37 -11.14
CA THR A 604 51.36 35.53 -10.23
C THR A 604 52.74 35.34 -10.87
N LYS A 605 52.85 35.17 -12.21
CA LYS A 605 54.15 35.11 -12.90
C LYS A 605 54.42 36.42 -13.64
N ALA A 606 55.28 37.26 -13.08
CA ALA A 606 55.95 38.32 -13.85
C ALA A 606 56.85 37.67 -14.93
N ARG A 607 56.92 38.30 -16.10
CA ARG A 607 57.76 37.85 -17.22
C ARG A 607 59.21 38.28 -16.99
N GLU A 608 60.17 37.37 -17.15
CA GLU A 608 61.58 37.75 -17.28
C GLU A 608 61.77 38.57 -18.55
N ARG A 609 62.45 39.72 -18.43
CA ARG A 609 62.64 40.70 -19.50
C ARG A 609 63.15 39.99 -20.75
N ALA A 610 62.42 40.09 -21.87
CA ALA A 610 62.94 39.59 -23.13
C ALA A 610 64.24 40.36 -23.45
N PRO A 611 65.34 39.68 -23.82
CA PRO A 611 66.50 40.38 -24.32
C PRO A 611 66.11 41.06 -25.63
N LEU A 612 66.06 42.40 -25.61
CA LEU A 612 65.92 43.21 -26.81
C LEU A 612 67.01 42.78 -27.82
N PRO A 613 66.69 42.70 -29.13
CA PRO A 613 67.65 42.27 -30.12
C PRO A 613 68.87 43.20 -30.10
N SER A 614 70.07 42.64 -30.00
CA SER A 614 71.34 43.37 -29.82
C SER A 614 71.72 44.32 -30.96
N SER A 615 70.90 44.39 -32.02
CA SER A 615 71.03 45.27 -33.18
C SER A 615 70.22 46.58 -33.08
N MET A 616 69.40 46.73 -32.03
CA MET A 616 68.60 47.92 -31.75
C MET A 616 69.37 48.87 -30.83
N ASP A 617 69.98 49.90 -31.43
CA ASP A 617 70.56 51.00 -30.67
C ASP A 617 69.45 51.84 -30.04
N LEU A 618 69.38 51.79 -28.70
CA LEU A 618 68.42 52.55 -27.91
C LEU A 618 68.98 53.88 -27.41
N THR A 619 70.20 54.30 -27.77
CA THR A 619 70.76 55.61 -27.38
C THR A 619 70.13 56.76 -28.17
N ASP A 620 70.15 57.98 -27.62
CA ASP A 620 69.55 59.17 -28.25
C ASP A 620 70.60 59.88 -29.11
N ASN A 621 70.28 60.14 -30.39
CA ASN A 621 71.14 60.88 -31.31
C ASN A 621 70.48 62.19 -31.74
N ASP A 622 71.25 63.29 -31.81
CA ASP A 622 70.71 64.62 -32.09
C ASP A 622 70.21 64.84 -33.53
N GLY A 623 70.52 63.92 -34.46
CA GLY A 623 69.96 63.90 -35.81
C GLY A 623 68.66 63.11 -35.96
N GLU A 624 68.13 62.47 -34.91
CA GLU A 624 66.93 61.64 -35.00
C GLU A 624 65.63 62.42 -34.81
N ASP A 625 64.59 62.03 -35.55
CA ASP A 625 63.24 62.58 -35.45
C ASP A 625 62.62 62.31 -34.06
N TRP A 626 61.82 63.25 -33.56
CA TRP A 626 61.30 63.26 -32.18
C TRP A 626 60.48 62.01 -31.86
N ASP A 627 59.69 61.51 -32.83
CA ASP A 627 58.94 60.25 -32.73
C ASP A 627 59.85 59.04 -32.45
N THR A 628 61.05 59.02 -33.02
CA THR A 628 62.03 57.92 -32.82
C THR A 628 62.60 57.98 -31.39
N ARG A 629 62.91 59.19 -30.89
CA ARG A 629 63.40 59.40 -29.53
C ARG A 629 62.35 59.05 -28.46
N VAL A 630 61.08 59.42 -28.69
CA VAL A 630 59.97 59.05 -27.79
C VAL A 630 59.79 57.53 -27.69
N LEU A 631 59.88 56.81 -28.81
CA LEU A 631 59.80 55.33 -28.81
C LEU A 631 61.02 54.69 -28.13
N LYS A 632 62.25 55.19 -28.38
CA LYS A 632 63.46 54.74 -27.68
C LYS A 632 63.35 54.95 -26.16
N ALA A 633 62.89 56.14 -25.73
CA ALA A 633 62.70 56.46 -24.32
C ALA A 633 61.66 55.53 -23.65
N LEU A 634 60.53 55.28 -24.32
CA LEU A 634 59.49 54.35 -23.84
C LEU A 634 60.07 52.94 -23.59
N LEU A 635 60.77 52.37 -24.57
CA LEU A 635 61.32 51.02 -24.50
C LEU A 635 62.50 50.88 -23.53
N ARG A 636 63.34 51.91 -23.41
CA ARG A 636 64.43 51.96 -22.43
C ARG A 636 63.91 51.91 -20.99
N ARG A 637 62.77 52.58 -20.73
CA ARG A 637 62.25 52.86 -19.39
C ARG A 637 61.14 51.91 -18.91
N ALA A 638 60.42 51.24 -19.82
CA ALA A 638 59.43 50.22 -19.44
C ALA A 638 60.09 49.07 -18.65
N ARG A 639 59.49 48.72 -17.50
CA ARG A 639 59.88 47.60 -16.62
C ARG A 639 58.78 46.55 -16.58
N PRO A 640 59.09 45.24 -16.59
CA PRO A 640 58.07 44.21 -16.54
C PRO A 640 57.28 44.27 -15.22
N TYR A 641 55.95 44.15 -15.30
CA TYR A 641 55.03 44.15 -14.18
C TYR A 641 54.23 42.84 -14.12
N HIS A 642 53.26 42.73 -13.22
CA HIS A 642 52.39 41.56 -13.13
C HIS A 642 51.39 41.50 -14.31
N GLY A 643 51.09 40.28 -14.79
CA GLY A 643 49.95 40.05 -15.69
C GLY A 643 50.13 40.44 -17.16
N ALA A 644 51.33 40.29 -17.74
CA ALA A 644 51.65 40.71 -19.12
C ALA A 644 51.45 42.23 -19.37
N MET A 645 51.72 43.01 -18.32
CA MET A 645 51.78 44.46 -18.35
C MET A 645 53.20 44.91 -18.03
N SER A 646 53.53 46.13 -18.43
CA SER A 646 54.80 46.78 -18.15
C SER A 646 54.58 48.15 -17.52
N LEU A 647 55.32 48.44 -16.44
CA LEU A 647 55.23 49.65 -15.65
C LEU A 647 56.27 50.69 -16.12
N LEU A 648 55.81 51.92 -16.24
CA LEU A 648 56.58 53.10 -16.60
C LEU A 648 56.31 54.20 -15.57
N ASP A 649 57.30 54.44 -14.71
CA ASP A 649 57.31 55.61 -13.84
C ASP A 649 57.83 56.81 -14.64
N VAL A 650 57.07 57.91 -14.63
CA VAL A 650 57.35 59.16 -15.37
C VAL A 650 58.06 60.20 -14.48
N HIS A 651 58.07 59.99 -13.16
CA HIS A 651 58.71 60.87 -12.17
C HIS A 651 60.15 60.44 -11.82
N VAL A 652 60.75 59.58 -12.65
CA VAL A 652 62.16 59.20 -12.53
C VAL A 652 63.03 60.37 -13.03
N PRO A 653 64.08 60.80 -12.31
CA PRO A 653 64.91 61.96 -12.72
C PRO A 653 65.57 61.80 -14.09
N GLU A 654 65.70 60.56 -14.57
CA GLU A 654 66.24 60.24 -15.90
C GLU A 654 65.24 60.44 -17.07
N ILE A 655 63.97 60.73 -16.77
CA ILE A 655 62.93 61.15 -17.74
C ILE A 655 62.76 62.67 -17.66
N GLU A 656 62.91 63.26 -16.48
CA GLU A 656 62.99 64.72 -16.32
C GLU A 656 64.19 65.31 -17.08
N ALA A 657 65.31 64.60 -17.13
CA ALA A 657 66.51 64.93 -17.90
C ALA A 657 66.41 64.75 -19.44
N LEU A 658 65.26 64.31 -19.97
CA LEU A 658 65.03 64.32 -21.43
C LEU A 658 64.75 65.76 -21.91
N PRO A 659 65.07 66.09 -23.18
CA PRO A 659 64.66 67.37 -23.77
C PRO A 659 63.15 67.59 -23.62
N ASP A 660 62.75 68.83 -23.30
CA ASP A 660 61.37 69.17 -22.95
C ASP A 660 60.36 68.69 -24.01
N GLU A 661 60.69 68.84 -25.29
CA GLU A 661 59.89 68.39 -26.43
C GLU A 661 59.67 66.85 -26.44
N VAL A 662 60.66 66.06 -26.04
CA VAL A 662 60.56 64.59 -25.99
C VAL A 662 59.72 64.17 -24.78
N ARG A 663 59.89 64.85 -23.64
CA ARG A 663 59.15 64.59 -22.39
C ARG A 663 57.66 64.91 -22.52
N ASP A 664 57.32 66.03 -23.15
CA ASP A 664 55.94 66.45 -23.40
C ASP A 664 55.25 65.55 -24.44
N ASN A 665 55.97 65.12 -25.48
CA ASN A 665 55.41 64.16 -26.45
C ASN A 665 55.26 62.74 -25.86
N LEU A 666 56.18 62.29 -25.00
CA LEU A 666 56.05 61.01 -24.30
C LEU A 666 54.85 61.01 -23.35
N SER A 667 54.70 62.04 -22.51
CA SER A 667 53.52 62.16 -21.63
C SER A 667 52.22 62.33 -22.42
N GLY A 668 52.25 63.02 -23.55
CA GLY A 668 51.14 63.13 -24.50
C GLY A 668 50.75 61.79 -25.15
N LEU A 669 51.73 60.93 -25.47
CA LEU A 669 51.51 59.57 -25.98
C LEU A 669 50.87 58.68 -24.91
N LEU A 670 51.44 58.66 -23.70
CA LEU A 670 50.94 57.87 -22.58
C LEU A 670 49.50 58.22 -22.22
N ASN A 671 49.18 59.51 -22.12
CA ASN A 671 47.81 59.97 -21.87
C ASN A 671 46.81 59.56 -22.98
N ARG A 672 47.26 59.39 -24.23
CA ARG A 672 46.42 58.86 -25.32
C ARG A 672 46.25 57.34 -25.21
N LEU A 673 47.30 56.60 -24.87
CA LEU A 673 47.21 55.14 -24.62
C LEU A 673 46.26 54.83 -23.46
N VAL A 674 46.26 55.66 -22.41
CA VAL A 674 45.30 55.58 -21.31
C VAL A 674 43.86 55.82 -21.79
N ARG A 675 43.62 56.86 -22.59
CA ARG A 675 42.29 57.13 -23.17
C ARG A 675 41.82 56.06 -24.16
N ALA A 676 42.75 55.36 -24.82
CA ALA A 676 42.45 54.25 -25.72
C ALA A 676 42.24 52.91 -24.99
N GLY A 677 42.45 52.86 -23.66
CA GLY A 677 42.32 51.63 -22.87
C GLY A 677 43.49 50.66 -23.00
N HIS A 678 44.60 51.08 -23.62
CA HIS A 678 45.81 50.27 -23.79
C HIS A 678 46.87 50.51 -22.70
N ALA A 679 46.62 51.48 -21.83
CA ALA A 679 47.35 51.72 -20.59
C ALA A 679 46.37 52.19 -19.50
N TYR A 680 46.81 52.21 -18.24
CA TYR A 680 46.11 52.87 -17.14
C TYR A 680 47.11 53.49 -16.16
N VAL A 681 46.65 54.46 -15.35
CA VAL A 681 47.48 55.13 -14.35
C VAL A 681 47.17 54.52 -12.98
N ASP A 682 48.19 54.04 -12.27
CA ASP A 682 48.03 53.59 -10.88
C ASP A 682 47.93 54.78 -9.92
N ARG A 683 47.46 54.53 -8.69
CA ARG A 683 47.25 55.54 -7.64
C ARG A 683 48.51 56.33 -7.25
N LYS A 684 49.69 55.89 -7.67
CA LYS A 684 50.98 56.56 -7.48
C LYS A 684 51.40 57.49 -8.62
N GLY A 685 50.64 57.55 -9.72
CA GLY A 685 51.03 58.26 -10.95
C GLY A 685 51.87 57.45 -11.94
N GLU A 686 52.20 56.20 -11.60
CA GLU A 686 52.89 55.24 -12.48
C GLU A 686 51.94 54.80 -13.63
N TYR A 687 52.44 54.74 -14.86
CA TYR A 687 51.68 54.26 -16.02
C TYR A 687 51.92 52.76 -16.18
N ILE A 688 50.85 51.98 -16.33
CA ILE A 688 50.89 50.54 -16.59
C ILE A 688 50.35 50.30 -18.00
N LEU A 689 51.21 49.79 -18.89
CA LEU A 689 50.94 49.55 -20.30
C LEU A 689 50.74 48.06 -20.58
N ASP A 690 49.87 47.72 -21.54
CA ASP A 690 49.77 46.35 -22.10
C ASP A 690 51.05 46.04 -22.90
N ASP A 691 51.66 44.87 -22.66
CA ASP A 691 52.87 44.40 -23.38
C ASP A 691 52.69 44.42 -24.92
N ARG A 692 51.46 44.30 -25.44
CA ARG A 692 51.16 44.47 -26.87
C ARG A 692 51.60 45.85 -27.40
N THR A 693 51.39 46.91 -26.61
CA THR A 693 51.78 48.27 -27.01
C THR A 693 53.30 48.42 -27.12
N LEU A 694 54.05 47.71 -26.29
CA LEU A 694 55.52 47.70 -26.35
C LEU A 694 56.02 46.91 -27.56
N ILE A 695 55.43 45.76 -27.87
CA ILE A 695 55.78 44.98 -29.07
C ILE A 695 55.49 45.78 -30.35
N GLU A 696 54.37 46.53 -30.39
CA GLU A 696 54.09 47.45 -31.49
C GLU A 696 55.06 48.63 -31.55
N ALA A 697 55.50 49.16 -30.40
CA ALA A 697 56.53 50.20 -30.33
C ALA A 697 57.90 49.70 -30.81
N GLU A 698 58.30 48.48 -30.43
CA GLU A 698 59.53 47.80 -30.90
C GLU A 698 59.50 47.64 -32.43
N ALA A 699 58.44 47.05 -32.98
CA ALA A 699 58.31 46.83 -34.42
C ALA A 699 58.29 48.16 -35.22
N ARG A 700 57.69 49.22 -34.68
CA ARG A 700 57.71 50.56 -35.28
C ARG A 700 59.10 51.20 -35.21
N LEU A 701 59.83 51.04 -34.10
CA LEU A 701 61.20 51.53 -33.96
C LEU A 701 62.15 50.82 -34.93
N GLU A 702 62.03 49.49 -35.10
CA GLU A 702 62.79 48.76 -36.12
C GLU A 702 62.51 49.29 -37.55
N ALA A 703 61.24 49.53 -37.87
CA ALA A 703 60.85 50.08 -39.17
C ALA A 703 61.40 51.51 -39.39
N ALA A 704 61.38 52.36 -38.36
CA ALA A 704 61.95 53.71 -38.40
C ALA A 704 63.47 53.69 -38.59
N LEU A 705 64.19 52.93 -37.76
CA LEU A 705 65.64 52.78 -37.85
C LEU A 705 66.07 52.15 -39.20
N LYS A 706 65.30 51.19 -39.73
CA LYS A 706 65.57 50.62 -41.06
C LYS A 706 65.39 51.65 -42.18
N ARG A 707 64.37 52.51 -42.11
CA ARG A 707 64.20 53.63 -43.06
C ARG A 707 65.33 54.65 -42.95
N GLN A 708 65.74 55.04 -41.74
CA GLN A 708 66.87 55.94 -41.53
C GLN A 708 68.19 55.36 -42.07
N ARG A 709 68.48 54.07 -41.84
CA ARG A 709 69.66 53.39 -42.40
C ARG A 709 69.65 53.39 -43.94
N LEU A 710 68.48 53.17 -44.56
CA LEU A 710 68.33 53.26 -46.02
C LEU A 710 68.54 54.69 -46.55
N LEU A 711 67.98 55.70 -45.87
CA LEU A 711 68.15 57.11 -46.25
C LEU A 711 69.61 57.58 -46.09
N ALA A 712 70.28 57.21 -44.99
CA ALA A 712 71.70 57.47 -44.79
C ALA A 712 72.57 56.81 -45.86
N ALA A 713 72.26 55.57 -46.26
CA ALA A 713 72.93 54.89 -47.36
C ALA A 713 72.74 55.59 -48.72
N THR A 714 71.60 56.26 -48.95
CA THR A 714 71.38 57.05 -50.17
C THR A 714 72.03 58.44 -50.16
N VAL A 715 72.28 59.03 -48.99
CA VAL A 715 72.93 60.36 -48.85
C VAL A 715 74.46 60.25 -48.78
N GLY A 716 75.00 59.08 -48.39
CA GLY A 716 76.45 58.82 -48.32
C GLY A 716 77.18 58.59 -49.65
N ALA A 717 76.49 58.73 -50.79
CA ALA A 717 77.10 58.58 -52.12
C ALA A 717 77.63 59.93 -52.65
N PRO A 718 78.95 60.11 -52.86
CA PRO A 718 79.47 61.35 -53.43
C PRO A 718 79.10 61.46 -54.91
N GLY A 719 78.22 62.42 -55.23
CA GLY A 719 77.99 62.87 -56.61
C GLY A 719 76.68 62.41 -57.25
N ARG A 720 75.54 63.01 -56.85
CA ARG A 720 74.42 63.43 -57.73
C ARG A 720 73.36 64.25 -56.98
N PHE A 721 73.64 65.54 -56.78
CA PHE A 721 72.60 66.53 -56.47
C PHE A 721 72.15 67.22 -57.76
N SER A 722 70.87 67.04 -58.14
CA SER A 722 70.01 68.00 -58.86
C SER A 722 68.80 67.29 -59.50
N ALA A 723 67.76 67.03 -58.70
CA ALA A 723 66.35 66.87 -59.12
C ALA A 723 65.51 66.40 -57.91
N LEU A 724 65.09 67.35 -57.04
CA LEU A 724 63.90 67.29 -56.16
C LEU A 724 63.83 68.45 -55.14
N SER A 725 64.85 69.33 -55.09
CA SER A 725 64.69 70.70 -54.57
C SER A 725 63.92 71.54 -55.61
N GLY A 726 62.59 71.47 -55.59
CA GLY A 726 61.78 72.02 -56.69
C GLY A 726 60.27 72.11 -56.47
N PHE A 727 59.81 72.28 -55.22
CA PHE A 727 58.49 72.85 -54.91
C PHE A 727 58.60 73.63 -53.60
N ALA A 728 58.99 74.89 -53.72
CA ALA A 728 58.91 75.88 -52.66
C ALA A 728 57.82 76.90 -53.02
N GLU A 729 57.06 77.28 -51.99
CA GLU A 729 56.36 78.57 -51.80
C GLU A 729 55.39 79.06 -52.89
N ASP A 730 54.12 79.18 -52.49
CA ASP A 730 53.33 80.37 -52.78
C ASP A 730 52.19 80.57 -51.74
N GLY A 731 51.97 81.81 -51.28
CA GLY A 731 50.67 82.30 -50.77
C GLY A 731 50.21 81.99 -49.34
N ASP A 732 50.53 82.89 -48.41
CA ASP A 732 49.76 83.37 -47.23
C ASP A 732 48.64 82.53 -46.58
N GLY A 733 48.69 82.44 -45.23
CA GLY A 733 47.49 82.56 -44.41
C GLY A 733 47.22 81.48 -43.34
N VAL A 734 47.31 81.91 -42.07
CA VAL A 734 46.72 81.28 -40.87
C VAL A 734 47.33 79.96 -40.38
N TRP A 735 48.02 80.08 -39.24
CA TRP A 735 48.41 78.99 -38.35
C TRP A 735 47.25 78.03 -38.04
N ARG A 736 47.26 76.83 -38.64
CA ARG A 736 46.55 75.67 -38.10
C ARG A 736 47.56 74.74 -37.44
N ARG A 737 47.40 74.51 -36.12
CA ARG A 737 48.13 73.45 -35.40
C ARG A 737 47.89 72.12 -36.12
N GLY A 738 48.90 71.63 -36.83
CA GLY A 738 48.82 70.38 -37.56
C GLY A 738 48.56 69.22 -36.61
N ARG A 739 47.53 68.40 -36.90
CA ARG A 739 47.38 67.10 -36.23
C ARG A 739 48.58 66.25 -36.61
N GLY A 740 49.49 65.98 -35.66
CA GLY A 740 50.68 65.16 -35.89
C GLY A 740 50.33 63.82 -36.54
N ALA A 741 51.13 63.40 -37.52
CA ALA A 741 50.83 62.26 -38.41
C ALA A 741 50.59 60.93 -37.66
N LEU A 742 51.13 60.80 -36.44
CA LEU A 742 50.88 59.70 -35.51
C LEU A 742 49.38 59.44 -35.23
N ALA A 743 48.53 60.47 -35.36
CA ALA A 743 47.11 60.42 -34.97
C ALA A 743 46.20 59.56 -35.87
N ARG A 744 46.68 59.04 -37.01
CA ARG A 744 45.86 58.23 -37.95
C ARG A 744 46.12 56.71 -37.90
N TYR A 745 47.14 56.25 -37.18
CA TYR A 745 47.68 54.88 -37.36
C TYR A 745 47.90 54.10 -36.04
N ILE A 746 47.07 54.37 -35.02
CA ILE A 746 47.05 53.63 -33.73
C ILE A 746 45.65 53.01 -33.45
N LEU A 747 44.69 53.19 -34.37
CA LEU A 747 43.35 52.58 -34.31
C LEU A 747 43.06 51.81 -35.60
N PRO A 748 42.19 50.78 -35.57
CA PRO A 748 42.04 49.85 -36.68
C PRO A 748 41.49 50.50 -37.96
N SER A 749 41.96 50.01 -39.10
CA SER A 749 41.48 50.42 -40.43
C SER A 749 40.03 49.95 -40.64
N PRO A 750 39.16 50.73 -41.32
CA PRO A 750 37.83 50.25 -41.71
C PRO A 750 37.96 49.10 -42.73
N PRO A 751 37.00 48.16 -42.75
CA PRO A 751 37.02 47.03 -43.69
C PRO A 751 36.85 47.51 -45.15
N ALA A 752 37.51 46.82 -46.07
CA ALA A 752 37.41 47.08 -47.50
C ALA A 752 36.00 46.77 -48.05
N PRO A 753 35.53 47.46 -49.11
CA PRO A 753 34.23 47.21 -49.72
C PRO A 753 34.16 45.80 -50.33
N ALA A 754 33.02 45.15 -50.19
CA ALA A 754 32.77 43.82 -50.74
C ALA A 754 32.73 43.87 -52.27
N ILE A 755 33.57 43.06 -52.92
CA ILE A 755 33.45 42.77 -54.36
C ILE A 755 32.41 41.67 -54.50
N ALA A 756 31.30 41.98 -55.19
CA ALA A 756 30.30 40.99 -55.55
C ALA A 756 30.84 40.06 -56.64
N ALA A 757 30.77 38.75 -56.42
CA ALA A 757 31.00 37.76 -57.47
C ALA A 757 29.73 37.60 -58.30
N MET A 758 29.81 37.95 -59.60
CA MET A 758 28.91 37.44 -60.62
C MET A 758 29.52 36.18 -61.21
N GLU A 759 28.80 35.07 -61.15
CA GLU A 759 29.01 33.85 -61.94
C GLU A 759 27.65 33.12 -61.91
N SER A 760 26.73 33.33 -62.85
CA SER A 760 26.71 33.02 -64.30
C SER A 760 26.64 31.53 -64.60
N ASP A 761 25.55 31.15 -65.25
CA ASP A 761 25.13 29.82 -65.64
C ASP A 761 26.20 28.98 -66.37
N ASP A 762 26.39 27.74 -65.91
CA ASP A 762 26.27 26.48 -66.70
C ASP A 762 26.19 25.25 -65.76
#